data_AF-A0A9E6B098-F1
#
_entry.id   AF-A0A9E6B098-F1
#
_cell.length_a   1.000
_cell.length_b   1.000
_cell.length_c   1.000
_cell.angle_alpha   90.00
_cell.angle_beta   90.00
_cell.angle_gamma   90.00
#
_symmetry.space_group_name_H-M   'P 1'
#
loop_
_entity.id
_entity.type
_entity.pdbx_description
1 polymer ?
#
loop_
_entity_poly.entity_id
_entity_poly.type
_entity_poly.pdbx_seq_one_letter_code
_entity_poly.pdbx_strand_id
1 'polypeptide(L)'
;MIPGSGEYVYDTKIQHKILKSPDGYDISKTKINSHNRKNIADSIYSLEQLRQVCQNVKWAAPVVCWFGNNLDATKCQIKPAIEFNDPLMAYSEKWQVADYNRDTAHEISKDEYNNPKYGGTVHDPGVIRYLQALRSKNLKIMFYPMFFLDVDRKPWRGRVTGDPKAIINFFNRKHGYNDFIIHYAKLVKDHVDAFVIGSELIGLTKVRDIDNSFPAVNELIKLANIVKQIVGSNVLVTYAADWSEYHHTTDGWYNLDPLWACKDIDFIGIDAYFPITRTTSSVITTAEIDSGFHSGEGYDCYYNNNDKFTLDDPYAWKNIRYWWENRHKNPDGKFTSWQPKAKKIWFTEFGFPSIDKATNQPNVFYDPLCLDGGVPRGSSGATDLSIQRKAIRKFIEYWSCEEYIEQMFLWTWDARPYPAWPHMNIWRDGHLWEKGHWVNNKFGTGNIAAIILEISEKCRINLDNIIIASVDEAIEGVIFNRQLTCFEAINILRVAFFFDYFTNNNKIYFTKRLKEQDIRIIQDNLVNISTNNIIDITEISPDLILDKLNLYYLDKINDYQLNHVYLNNETNSCCRNLSFNFNFSASKTEIARIADLILRNAASETSVIDFILPITHLNLKAGDFINLNYLDKIYQIRLINLKIVDLKIMLKGIIDNIANYYKLPQIRDIGNINYQQLKDLEFVILDLPFYLTNNKSPYLAVYLTSNYKESLMLSTDRTSDYLTSIKPGNNIAICRQFKQPIEVDIFTIDYTSKIIITSDNDLEFVTNDDSWHLALIGKEFIRFKLLQKIGNGLYKINHLMRGQFATERYLNSHNTEEQFIILDRGYNLLQLGKLAKITLIFKSIVL
;
A
#
# COMPACT_ATOMS: atom_id res chain seq x y z
N MET A 1 17.20 -0.77 2.03
CA MET A 1 16.27 -1.63 1.27
C MET A 1 15.67 -2.63 2.24
N ILE A 2 14.34 -2.67 2.30
CA ILE A 2 13.56 -3.47 3.25
C ILE A 2 12.55 -4.34 2.48
N PRO A 3 11.68 -5.18 3.07
CA PRO A 3 11.29 -5.26 4.49
C PRO A 3 12.33 -5.93 5.42
N GLY A 4 13.29 -6.71 4.88
CA GLY A 4 14.23 -7.51 5.67
C GLY A 4 13.62 -8.64 6.50
N SER A 5 12.29 -8.74 6.48
CA SER A 5 11.43 -9.75 7.08
C SER A 5 10.41 -10.23 6.04
N GLY A 6 10.09 -11.51 6.07
CA GLY A 6 9.40 -12.27 5.04
C GLY A 6 10.28 -13.42 4.57
N GLU A 7 9.88 -14.66 4.85
CA GLU A 7 10.74 -15.86 4.72
C GLU A 7 11.46 -16.00 3.36
N TYR A 8 10.84 -15.55 2.27
CA TYR A 8 11.36 -15.62 0.90
C TYR A 8 11.34 -14.26 0.17
N VAL A 9 11.21 -13.15 0.90
CA VAL A 9 10.89 -11.83 0.31
C VAL A 9 11.96 -11.31 -0.66
N TYR A 10 13.24 -11.62 -0.40
CA TYR A 10 14.35 -11.25 -1.29
C TYR A 10 14.67 -12.28 -2.36
N ASP A 11 14.07 -13.47 -2.28
CA ASP A 11 14.41 -14.52 -3.22
C ASP A 11 14.14 -14.08 -4.65
N THR A 12 15.09 -14.35 -5.54
CA THR A 12 15.00 -14.02 -6.96
C THR A 12 14.31 -15.13 -7.76
N LYS A 13 14.10 -16.29 -7.14
CA LYS A 13 13.28 -17.38 -7.66
C LYS A 13 11.87 -17.28 -7.12
N ILE A 14 10.88 -17.66 -7.94
CA ILE A 14 9.49 -17.74 -7.50
C ILE A 14 9.32 -18.97 -6.60
N GLN A 15 9.08 -18.71 -5.32
CA GLN A 15 8.83 -19.74 -4.32
C GLN A 15 7.34 -20.02 -4.19
N HIS A 16 7.02 -21.23 -3.77
CA HIS A 16 5.66 -21.71 -3.64
C HIS A 16 5.43 -22.39 -2.30
N LYS A 17 4.26 -22.13 -1.71
CA LYS A 17 3.67 -22.98 -0.68
C LYS A 17 2.79 -24.03 -1.35
N ILE A 18 2.86 -25.25 -0.86
CA ILE A 18 2.17 -26.42 -1.40
C ILE A 18 1.38 -27.03 -0.25
N LEU A 19 0.06 -26.90 -0.28
CA LEU A 19 -0.80 -27.55 0.68
C LEU A 19 -0.87 -29.04 0.33
N LYS A 20 -0.58 -29.90 1.31
CA LYS A 20 -0.60 -31.35 1.21
C LYS A 20 -1.85 -31.91 1.89
N SER A 21 -2.40 -33.00 1.37
CA SER A 21 -3.36 -33.82 2.10
C SER A 21 -2.65 -34.57 3.24
N PRO A 22 -3.39 -35.07 4.24
CA PRO A 22 -2.83 -35.96 5.27
C PRO A 22 -2.09 -37.17 4.68
N ASP A 23 -2.49 -37.64 3.50
CA ASP A 23 -1.88 -38.76 2.77
C ASP A 23 -0.71 -38.33 1.84
N GLY A 24 -0.33 -37.05 1.84
CA GLY A 24 0.85 -36.53 1.15
C GLY A 24 0.65 -35.99 -0.29
N TYR A 25 -0.59 -35.94 -0.79
CA TYR A 25 -0.92 -35.44 -2.13
C TYR A 25 -0.98 -33.91 -2.18
N ASP A 26 -0.53 -33.30 -3.29
CA ASP A 26 -0.64 -31.84 -3.50
C ASP A 26 -2.11 -31.44 -3.72
N ILE A 27 -2.67 -30.67 -2.79
CA ILE A 27 -4.01 -30.09 -2.89
C ILE A 27 -3.96 -28.79 -3.69
N SER A 28 -3.05 -27.89 -3.34
CA SER A 28 -2.92 -26.59 -3.99
C SER A 28 -1.49 -26.06 -3.94
N LYS A 29 -1.15 -25.18 -4.89
CA LYS A 29 0.15 -24.55 -5.00
C LYS A 29 -0.04 -23.04 -5.16
N THR A 30 0.55 -22.25 -4.29
CA THR A 30 0.43 -20.78 -4.29
C THR A 30 1.80 -20.13 -4.28
N LYS A 31 1.98 -19.06 -5.07
CA LYS A 31 3.23 -18.28 -5.09
C LYS A 31 3.39 -17.48 -3.79
N ILE A 32 4.63 -17.34 -3.31
CA ILE A 32 4.97 -16.63 -2.07
C ILE A 32 5.53 -15.23 -2.34
N ASN A 33 6.30 -15.06 -3.43
CA ASN A 33 7.05 -13.83 -3.72
C ASN A 33 6.93 -13.42 -5.19
N SER A 34 5.77 -13.60 -5.79
CA SER A 34 5.49 -13.17 -7.17
C SER A 34 4.02 -12.79 -7.30
N HIS A 35 3.73 -11.52 -7.06
CA HIS A 35 2.36 -10.96 -7.07
C HIS A 35 2.21 -9.81 -8.07
N ASN A 36 3.09 -9.77 -9.06
CA ASN A 36 3.11 -8.75 -10.10
C ASN A 36 2.67 -9.33 -11.45
N ARG A 37 2.20 -8.46 -12.35
CA ARG A 37 1.72 -8.84 -13.70
C ARG A 37 2.82 -9.40 -14.62
N LYS A 38 4.09 -9.16 -14.31
CA LYS A 38 5.23 -9.69 -15.06
C LYS A 38 5.53 -11.16 -14.75
N ASN A 39 4.92 -11.71 -13.69
CA ASN A 39 5.13 -13.10 -13.26
C ASN A 39 6.62 -13.44 -13.02
N ILE A 40 7.35 -12.50 -12.42
CA ILE A 40 8.72 -12.65 -11.94
C ILE A 40 8.78 -12.47 -10.42
N ALA A 41 9.89 -12.81 -9.78
CA ALA A 41 10.06 -12.56 -8.36
C ALA A 41 9.89 -11.06 -8.03
N ASP A 42 9.15 -10.79 -6.95
CA ASP A 42 8.80 -9.45 -6.47
C ASP A 42 10.06 -8.59 -6.23
N SER A 43 11.09 -9.19 -5.60
CA SER A 43 12.39 -8.57 -5.34
C SER A 43 13.13 -8.09 -6.60
N ILE A 44 13.05 -8.86 -7.69
CA ILE A 44 13.65 -8.52 -8.98
C ILE A 44 12.89 -7.38 -9.63
N TYR A 45 11.56 -7.44 -9.64
CA TYR A 45 10.77 -6.37 -10.24
C TYR A 45 10.97 -5.05 -9.48
N SER A 46 11.01 -5.08 -8.15
CA SER A 46 11.30 -3.88 -7.35
C SER A 46 12.71 -3.34 -7.61
N LEU A 47 13.71 -4.21 -7.78
CA LEU A 47 15.07 -3.80 -8.14
C LEU A 47 15.14 -3.13 -9.52
N GLU A 48 14.37 -3.64 -10.50
CA GLU A 48 14.22 -2.96 -11.80
C GLU A 48 13.63 -1.56 -11.63
N GLN A 49 12.59 -1.42 -10.82
CA GLN A 49 11.97 -0.13 -10.52
C GLN A 49 12.93 0.84 -9.84
N LEU A 50 13.74 0.37 -8.88
CA LEU A 50 14.77 1.19 -8.24
C LEU A 50 15.74 1.76 -9.26
N ARG A 51 16.22 0.93 -10.21
CA ARG A 51 17.15 1.36 -11.26
C ARG A 51 16.52 2.33 -12.26
N GLN A 52 15.21 2.21 -12.50
CA GLN A 52 14.47 3.15 -13.36
C GLN A 52 14.26 4.50 -12.70
N VAL A 53 13.88 4.51 -11.42
CA VAL A 53 13.53 5.73 -10.66
C VAL A 53 14.78 6.46 -10.17
N CYS A 54 15.75 5.73 -9.61
CA CYS A 54 16.96 6.29 -8.99
C CYS A 54 18.18 5.97 -9.86
N GLN A 55 18.26 6.52 -11.07
CA GLN A 55 19.29 6.16 -12.07
C GLN A 55 20.73 6.35 -11.57
N ASN A 56 20.94 7.32 -10.69
CA ASN A 56 22.25 7.65 -10.10
C ASN A 56 22.61 6.80 -8.87
N VAL A 57 21.75 5.86 -8.45
CA VAL A 57 22.02 5.01 -7.28
C VAL A 57 23.25 4.12 -7.53
N LYS A 58 24.19 4.14 -6.58
CA LYS A 58 25.43 3.36 -6.64
C LYS A 58 25.52 2.29 -5.55
N TRP A 59 24.85 2.52 -4.43
CA TRP A 59 24.86 1.66 -3.25
C TRP A 59 23.46 1.18 -2.92
N ALA A 60 23.36 -0.05 -2.42
CA ALA A 60 22.16 -0.60 -1.81
C ALA A 60 22.52 -1.17 -0.44
N ALA A 61 21.64 -0.97 0.54
CA ALA A 61 21.76 -1.56 1.87
C ALA A 61 20.60 -2.51 2.14
N PRO A 62 20.68 -3.80 1.74
CA PRO A 62 19.65 -4.77 2.06
C PRO A 62 19.69 -5.09 3.57
N VAL A 63 18.54 -4.86 4.23
CA VAL A 63 18.34 -5.19 5.64
C VAL A 63 17.94 -6.64 5.77
N VAL A 64 18.46 -7.39 6.75
CA VAL A 64 17.99 -8.74 7.12
C VAL A 64 17.73 -8.83 8.62
N CYS A 65 16.67 -9.55 9.01
CA CYS A 65 16.20 -9.54 10.39
C CYS A 65 16.19 -10.89 11.10
N TRP A 66 16.74 -10.94 12.31
CA TRP A 66 16.43 -11.95 13.34
C TRP A 66 15.53 -11.33 14.42
N PHE A 67 15.07 -12.12 15.38
CA PHE A 67 14.06 -11.70 16.36
C PHE A 67 14.54 -11.91 17.79
N GLY A 68 14.56 -10.82 18.55
CA GLY A 68 14.71 -10.79 20.00
C GLY A 68 13.36 -11.02 20.69
N ASN A 69 13.36 -11.72 21.82
CA ASN A 69 12.12 -12.08 22.54
C ASN A 69 11.96 -11.41 23.93
N ASN A 70 12.82 -10.45 24.28
CA ASN A 70 12.73 -9.73 25.56
C ASN A 70 13.42 -8.36 25.51
N LEU A 71 13.02 -7.44 26.38
CA LEU A 71 13.70 -6.16 26.60
C LEU A 71 14.81 -6.25 27.66
N ASP A 72 14.72 -7.22 28.58
CA ASP A 72 15.77 -7.50 29.57
C ASP A 72 16.90 -8.29 28.89
N ALA A 73 18.09 -7.67 28.79
CA ALA A 73 19.28 -8.28 28.20
C ALA A 73 19.63 -9.61 28.86
N THR A 74 19.32 -9.80 30.15
CA THR A 74 19.52 -11.08 30.86
C THR A 74 18.71 -12.23 30.27
N LYS A 75 17.59 -11.94 29.59
CA LYS A 75 16.63 -12.94 29.06
C LYS A 75 16.51 -12.93 27.53
N CYS A 76 16.82 -11.81 26.88
CA CYS A 76 16.63 -11.61 25.44
C CYS A 76 17.47 -12.53 24.55
N GLN A 77 16.87 -13.58 24.01
CA GLN A 77 17.51 -14.42 22.99
C GLN A 77 17.21 -13.88 21.60
N ILE A 78 18.19 -13.92 20.70
CA ILE A 78 18.05 -13.54 19.29
C ILE A 78 18.12 -14.81 18.44
N LYS A 79 17.05 -15.08 17.68
CA LYS A 79 16.93 -16.26 16.81
C LYS A 79 16.30 -15.89 15.47
N PRO A 80 16.57 -16.62 14.38
CA PRO A 80 15.78 -16.49 13.17
C PRO A 80 14.37 -17.04 13.41
N ALA A 81 13.41 -16.53 12.67
CA ALA A 81 12.00 -16.88 12.85
C ALA A 81 11.26 -17.27 11.58
N ILE A 82 10.18 -18.03 11.74
CA ILE A 82 9.23 -18.43 10.70
C ILE A 82 7.85 -17.82 10.98
N GLU A 83 7.04 -17.66 9.94
CA GLU A 83 5.69 -17.07 10.05
C GLU A 83 4.65 -18.11 10.49
N PHE A 84 4.79 -19.34 9.98
CA PHE A 84 3.87 -20.45 10.22
C PHE A 84 4.62 -21.78 10.31
N ASN A 85 4.16 -22.65 11.21
CA ASN A 85 4.60 -24.03 11.29
C ASN A 85 3.41 -25.00 11.09
N ASP A 86 3.02 -25.20 9.83
CA ASP A 86 1.92 -26.10 9.46
C ASP A 86 2.48 -27.42 8.87
N PRO A 87 2.22 -28.59 9.48
CA PRO A 87 2.73 -29.88 8.99
C PRO A 87 2.17 -30.30 7.63
N LEU A 88 1.03 -29.71 7.20
CA LEU A 88 0.45 -29.94 5.89
C LEU A 88 1.02 -28.99 4.83
N MET A 89 1.84 -28.02 5.19
CA MET A 89 2.46 -27.10 4.25
C MET A 89 3.87 -27.54 3.86
N ALA A 90 4.05 -27.85 2.58
CA ALA A 90 5.35 -28.00 1.96
C ALA A 90 5.77 -26.72 1.22
N TYR A 91 7.07 -26.56 0.98
CA TYR A 91 7.64 -25.40 0.29
C TYR A 91 8.52 -25.87 -0.86
N SER A 92 8.54 -25.12 -1.97
CA SER A 92 9.37 -25.47 -3.14
C SER A 92 10.87 -25.51 -2.83
N GLU A 93 11.32 -24.65 -1.93
CA GLU A 93 12.67 -24.68 -1.35
C GLU A 93 12.49 -24.66 0.17
N LYS A 94 13.26 -25.49 0.89
CA LYS A 94 13.15 -25.55 2.35
C LYS A 94 13.72 -24.27 2.95
N TRP A 95 12.99 -23.72 3.94
CA TRP A 95 13.48 -22.60 4.72
C TRP A 95 14.60 -23.08 5.66
N GLN A 96 15.73 -22.37 5.62
CA GLN A 96 16.86 -22.59 6.51
C GLN A 96 17.65 -21.29 6.68
N VAL A 97 18.05 -21.01 7.92
CA VAL A 97 18.91 -19.88 8.29
C VAL A 97 19.90 -20.38 9.34
N ALA A 98 21.19 -20.30 9.06
CA ALA A 98 22.22 -20.95 9.88
C ALA A 98 21.88 -22.44 10.13
N ASP A 99 21.98 -22.88 11.38
CA ASP A 99 21.60 -24.23 11.81
C ASP A 99 20.10 -24.37 12.12
N TYR A 100 19.29 -23.34 11.85
CA TYR A 100 17.86 -23.34 12.13
C TYR A 100 17.04 -23.76 10.90
N ASN A 101 16.06 -24.59 11.16
CA ASN A 101 15.03 -24.99 10.20
C ASN A 101 13.65 -24.70 10.80
N ARG A 102 12.59 -25.05 10.08
CA ARG A 102 11.21 -24.79 10.53
C ARG A 102 10.86 -25.45 11.88
N ASP A 103 11.53 -26.54 12.26
CA ASP A 103 11.29 -27.24 13.52
C ASP A 103 12.02 -26.60 14.72
N THR A 104 13.12 -25.88 14.46
CA THR A 104 14.00 -25.33 15.51
C THR A 104 14.00 -23.81 15.61
N ALA A 105 13.44 -23.12 14.60
CA ALA A 105 13.31 -21.67 14.57
C ALA A 105 12.22 -21.15 15.54
N HIS A 106 12.29 -19.85 15.83
CA HIS A 106 11.23 -19.17 16.56
C HIS A 106 10.00 -19.00 15.67
N GLU A 107 8.80 -19.30 16.14
CA GLU A 107 7.57 -18.95 15.40
C GLU A 107 7.13 -17.54 15.82
N ILE A 108 6.94 -16.65 14.84
CA ILE A 108 6.52 -15.27 15.09
C ILE A 108 5.20 -15.24 15.85
N SER A 109 5.14 -14.38 16.88
CA SER A 109 3.94 -14.20 17.67
C SER A 109 2.75 -13.74 16.81
N LYS A 110 1.56 -14.23 17.14
CA LYS A 110 0.33 -13.99 16.39
C LYS A 110 -0.58 -13.00 17.12
N ASP A 111 -1.40 -12.29 16.36
CA ASP A 111 -2.46 -11.44 16.90
C ASP A 111 -3.73 -12.23 17.26
N GLU A 112 -4.77 -11.51 17.68
CA GLU A 112 -6.07 -12.10 18.05
C GLU A 112 -6.78 -12.82 16.90
N TYR A 113 -6.39 -12.54 15.65
CA TYR A 113 -6.91 -13.18 14.45
C TYR A 113 -5.99 -14.30 13.95
N ASN A 114 -5.04 -14.74 14.78
CA ASN A 114 -4.06 -15.79 14.47
C ASN A 114 -3.14 -15.45 13.28
N ASN A 115 -2.97 -14.17 12.97
CA ASN A 115 -2.05 -13.72 11.93
C ASN A 115 -0.69 -13.37 12.54
N PRO A 116 0.44 -13.66 11.86
CA PRO A 116 1.76 -13.29 12.35
C PRO A 116 1.89 -11.77 12.43
N LYS A 117 2.55 -11.28 13.50
CA LYS A 117 2.78 -9.84 13.73
C LYS A 117 3.91 -9.26 12.88
N TYR A 118 4.83 -10.10 12.40
CA TYR A 118 5.95 -9.78 11.53
C TYR A 118 6.05 -10.81 10.39
N GLY A 119 6.79 -10.46 9.33
CA GLY A 119 7.33 -11.48 8.42
C GLY A 119 8.46 -12.27 9.09
N GLY A 120 8.78 -13.47 8.60
CA GLY A 120 9.85 -14.32 9.13
C GLY A 120 11.25 -13.84 8.75
N THR A 121 12.30 -14.49 9.21
CA THR A 121 13.67 -14.22 8.74
C THR A 121 13.83 -14.74 7.31
N VAL A 122 14.46 -13.94 6.44
CA VAL A 122 14.74 -14.35 5.05
C VAL A 122 15.70 -15.54 5.06
N HIS A 123 15.40 -16.59 4.29
CA HIS A 123 16.27 -17.76 4.20
C HIS A 123 17.63 -17.43 3.54
N ASP A 124 18.69 -18.09 4.00
CA ASP A 124 20.06 -17.78 3.57
C ASP A 124 20.26 -17.86 2.04
N PRO A 125 19.73 -18.88 1.32
CA PRO A 125 19.86 -18.94 -0.13
C PRO A 125 19.22 -17.74 -0.85
N GLY A 126 18.09 -17.23 -0.34
CA GLY A 126 17.41 -16.06 -0.87
C GLY A 126 18.25 -14.80 -0.72
N VAL A 127 18.90 -14.63 0.44
CA VAL A 127 19.83 -13.52 0.70
C VAL A 127 20.96 -13.54 -0.33
N ILE A 128 21.68 -14.65 -0.49
CA ILE A 128 22.80 -14.75 -1.44
C ILE A 128 22.37 -14.44 -2.87
N ARG A 129 21.25 -15.02 -3.32
CA ARG A 129 20.71 -14.77 -4.67
C ARG A 129 20.38 -13.29 -4.88
N TYR A 130 19.86 -12.62 -3.86
CA TYR A 130 19.55 -11.20 -3.93
C TYR A 130 20.80 -10.33 -3.99
N LEU A 131 21.83 -10.64 -3.19
CA LEU A 131 23.11 -9.93 -3.26
C LEU A 131 23.76 -10.07 -4.64
N GLN A 132 23.70 -11.26 -5.24
CA GLN A 132 24.13 -11.48 -6.61
C GLN A 132 23.33 -10.65 -7.62
N ALA A 133 22.00 -10.55 -7.44
CA ALA A 133 21.16 -9.71 -8.29
C ALA A 133 21.53 -8.22 -8.18
N LEU A 134 21.79 -7.71 -6.97
CA LEU A 134 22.28 -6.34 -6.76
C LEU A 134 23.61 -6.10 -7.49
N ARG A 135 24.58 -7.02 -7.34
CA ARG A 135 25.86 -6.96 -8.06
C ARG A 135 25.68 -6.96 -9.58
N SER A 136 24.77 -7.78 -10.11
CA SER A 136 24.47 -7.84 -11.55
C SER A 136 23.93 -6.51 -12.11
N LYS A 137 23.44 -5.62 -11.25
CA LYS A 137 23.00 -4.26 -11.59
C LYS A 137 24.05 -3.18 -11.30
N ASN A 138 25.31 -3.58 -11.09
CA ASN A 138 26.45 -2.71 -10.76
C ASN A 138 26.23 -1.88 -9.48
N LEU A 139 25.51 -2.44 -8.50
CA LEU A 139 25.36 -1.81 -7.19
C LEU A 139 26.43 -2.33 -6.23
N LYS A 140 27.02 -1.40 -5.48
CA LYS A 140 27.77 -1.71 -4.27
C LYS A 140 26.81 -2.02 -3.12
N ILE A 141 27.26 -2.81 -2.16
CA ILE A 141 26.40 -3.40 -1.13
C ILE A 141 26.95 -3.11 0.25
N MET A 142 26.15 -2.43 1.08
CA MET A 142 26.34 -2.35 2.52
C MET A 142 25.36 -3.31 3.21
N PHE A 143 25.82 -4.46 3.67
CA PHE A 143 24.94 -5.45 4.28
C PHE A 143 24.55 -5.05 5.70
N TYR A 144 23.24 -5.05 5.98
CA TYR A 144 22.67 -4.42 7.16
C TYR A 144 21.87 -5.44 8.00
N PRO A 145 22.53 -6.26 8.84
CA PRO A 145 21.82 -7.12 9.78
C PRO A 145 21.27 -6.30 10.95
N MET A 146 19.97 -6.44 11.21
CA MET A 146 19.25 -5.80 12.33
C MET A 146 18.39 -6.85 13.03
N PHE A 147 18.04 -6.69 14.30
CA PHE A 147 17.03 -7.55 14.93
C PHE A 147 15.78 -6.75 15.30
N PHE A 148 14.61 -7.36 15.12
CA PHE A 148 13.34 -6.85 15.64
C PHE A 148 13.00 -7.50 16.97
N LEU A 149 12.11 -6.87 17.74
CA LEU A 149 11.60 -7.44 18.98
C LEU A 149 10.20 -8.01 18.73
N ASP A 150 10.10 -9.34 18.80
CA ASP A 150 8.84 -10.07 18.77
C ASP A 150 8.26 -10.17 20.19
N VAL A 151 7.89 -9.01 20.71
CA VAL A 151 7.22 -8.85 22.00
C VAL A 151 6.02 -7.92 21.84
N ASP A 152 5.21 -7.79 22.89
CA ASP A 152 4.01 -6.95 22.83
C ASP A 152 4.33 -5.51 22.38
N ARG A 153 3.48 -4.97 21.51
CA ARG A 153 3.62 -3.64 20.90
C ARG A 153 4.93 -3.37 20.17
N LYS A 154 5.67 -4.39 19.72
CA LYS A 154 6.78 -4.23 18.77
C LYS A 154 7.81 -3.13 19.15
N PRO A 155 8.28 -3.05 20.40
CA PRO A 155 9.19 -1.99 20.83
C PRO A 155 10.46 -1.97 19.99
N TRP A 156 11.04 -0.79 19.87
CA TRP A 156 12.32 -0.58 19.22
C TRP A 156 13.46 -1.31 19.94
N ARG A 157 14.39 -1.89 19.15
CA ARG A 157 15.55 -2.64 19.65
C ARG A 157 16.45 -1.84 20.60
N GLY A 158 16.50 -0.52 20.43
CA GLY A 158 17.24 0.38 21.33
C GLY A 158 16.68 0.41 22.76
N ARG A 159 15.53 -0.22 23.04
CA ARG A 159 14.99 -0.40 24.39
C ARG A 159 15.55 -1.62 25.13
N VAL A 160 16.29 -2.52 24.48
CA VAL A 160 16.94 -3.64 25.17
C VAL A 160 18.01 -3.10 26.12
N THR A 161 17.97 -3.49 27.39
CA THR A 161 18.89 -2.99 28.41
C THR A 161 19.07 -3.98 29.56
N GLY A 162 20.04 -3.74 30.44
CA GLY A 162 20.34 -4.56 31.60
C GLY A 162 21.53 -4.00 32.38
N ASP A 163 21.93 -4.69 33.45
CA ASP A 163 23.16 -4.35 34.16
C ASP A 163 24.42 -4.68 33.32
N PRO A 164 25.60 -4.17 33.69
CA PRO A 164 26.85 -4.44 32.98
C PRO A 164 27.14 -5.92 32.69
N LYS A 165 26.85 -6.84 33.63
CA LYS A 165 27.09 -8.28 33.46
C LYS A 165 26.09 -8.91 32.51
N ALA A 166 24.82 -8.51 32.61
CA ALA A 166 23.76 -8.94 31.72
C ALA A 166 24.08 -8.58 30.25
N ILE A 167 24.64 -7.39 30.02
CA ILE A 167 25.07 -6.95 28.70
C ILE A 167 26.18 -7.83 28.15
N ILE A 168 27.26 -8.06 28.91
CA ILE A 168 28.36 -8.94 28.46
C ILE A 168 27.82 -10.33 28.08
N ASN A 169 26.90 -10.87 28.89
CA ASN A 169 26.27 -12.16 28.64
C ASN A 169 25.35 -12.14 27.41
N PHE A 170 24.59 -11.06 27.18
CA PHE A 170 23.74 -10.89 26.01
C PHE A 170 24.52 -11.01 24.69
N PHE A 171 25.73 -10.46 24.64
CA PHE A 171 26.60 -10.61 23.46
C PHE A 171 27.14 -12.03 23.30
N ASN A 172 27.60 -12.67 24.38
CA ASN A 172 28.44 -13.87 24.30
C ASN A 172 27.72 -15.21 24.50
N ARG A 173 26.50 -15.22 25.02
CA ARG A 173 25.77 -16.47 25.24
C ARG A 173 25.34 -17.12 23.92
N LYS A 174 24.99 -18.40 23.99
CA LYS A 174 24.25 -19.09 22.92
C LYS A 174 22.91 -18.38 22.67
N HIS A 175 22.58 -18.13 21.40
CA HIS A 175 21.46 -17.30 20.97
C HIS A 175 21.60 -15.83 21.41
N GLY A 176 22.85 -15.40 21.62
CA GLY A 176 23.22 -14.01 21.90
C GLY A 176 23.45 -13.21 20.62
N TYR A 177 23.86 -11.95 20.81
CA TYR A 177 24.07 -11.03 19.70
C TYR A 177 25.19 -11.47 18.73
N ASN A 178 26.28 -12.04 19.26
CA ASN A 178 27.41 -12.45 18.44
C ASN A 178 27.05 -13.59 17.47
N ASP A 179 26.21 -14.55 17.88
CA ASP A 179 25.77 -15.66 17.03
C ASP A 179 25.07 -15.14 15.76
N PHE A 180 24.20 -14.14 15.93
CA PHE A 180 23.47 -13.49 14.84
C PHE A 180 24.42 -12.78 13.86
N ILE A 181 25.30 -11.91 14.36
CA ILE A 181 26.18 -11.12 13.49
C ILE A 181 27.25 -11.98 12.82
N ILE A 182 27.84 -12.94 13.54
CA ILE A 182 28.88 -13.83 13.00
C ILE A 182 28.32 -14.74 11.92
N HIS A 183 27.08 -15.22 12.05
CA HIS A 183 26.41 -15.98 10.98
C HIS A 183 26.40 -15.19 9.68
N TYR A 184 25.88 -13.96 9.71
CA TYR A 184 25.78 -13.15 8.50
C TYR A 184 27.14 -12.72 7.96
N ALA A 185 28.11 -12.39 8.82
CA ALA A 185 29.47 -12.09 8.38
C ALA A 185 30.06 -13.26 7.57
N LYS A 186 29.86 -14.51 8.02
CA LYS A 186 30.29 -15.72 7.30
C LYS A 186 29.52 -15.93 6.01
N LEU A 187 28.20 -15.73 6.04
CA LEU A 187 27.32 -15.93 4.88
C LEU A 187 27.69 -14.99 3.72
N VAL A 188 27.98 -13.72 4.01
CA VAL A 188 28.05 -12.67 2.98
C VAL A 188 29.46 -12.19 2.64
N LYS A 189 30.52 -12.73 3.28
CA LYS A 189 31.91 -12.27 3.17
C LYS A 189 32.40 -12.03 1.73
N ASP A 190 31.95 -12.83 0.76
CA ASP A 190 32.39 -12.77 -0.65
C ASP A 190 31.43 -11.96 -1.54
N HIS A 191 30.40 -11.32 -0.96
CA HIS A 191 29.30 -10.72 -1.70
C HIS A 191 29.11 -9.21 -1.45
N VAL A 192 29.75 -8.64 -0.43
CA VAL A 192 29.46 -7.28 0.08
C VAL A 192 30.67 -6.36 -0.02
N ASP A 193 30.44 -5.04 -0.02
CA ASP A 193 31.52 -4.04 0.03
C ASP A 193 31.62 -3.38 1.41
N ALA A 194 30.52 -3.36 2.16
CA ALA A 194 30.47 -2.91 3.54
C ALA A 194 29.56 -3.81 4.39
N PHE A 195 29.81 -3.87 5.70
CA PHE A 195 29.08 -4.69 6.66
C PHE A 195 28.82 -3.91 7.95
N VAL A 196 27.56 -3.88 8.41
CA VAL A 196 27.18 -3.23 9.66
C VAL A 196 27.17 -4.26 10.80
N ILE A 197 27.96 -4.04 11.86
CA ILE A 197 28.06 -4.97 13.01
C ILE A 197 26.93 -4.79 14.02
N GLY A 198 26.19 -3.68 13.91
CA GLY A 198 25.05 -3.37 14.74
C GLY A 198 24.49 -1.99 14.47
N SER A 199 23.27 -1.78 14.93
CA SER A 199 22.56 -0.53 14.71
C SER A 199 21.63 -0.20 15.87
N GLU A 200 21.65 1.07 16.30
CA GLU A 200 20.73 1.68 17.28
C GLU A 200 20.58 0.91 18.60
N LEU A 201 21.68 0.45 19.19
CA LEU A 201 21.70 -0.31 20.44
C LEU A 201 21.81 0.59 21.67
N ILE A 202 21.21 1.78 21.64
CA ILE A 202 21.37 2.83 22.67
C ILE A 202 21.12 2.34 24.10
N GLY A 203 20.13 1.45 24.31
CA GLY A 203 19.82 0.87 25.61
C GLY A 203 20.93 -0.02 26.18
N LEU A 204 21.83 -0.52 25.33
CA LEU A 204 22.99 -1.30 25.69
C LEU A 204 24.25 -0.44 25.74
N THR A 205 24.49 0.40 24.73
CA THR A 205 25.72 1.19 24.59
C THR A 205 25.87 2.30 25.62
N LYS A 206 24.75 2.81 26.18
CA LYS A 206 24.79 3.82 27.24
C LYS A 206 25.07 3.28 28.64
N VAL A 207 24.99 1.97 28.85
CA VAL A 207 25.14 1.39 30.19
C VAL A 207 26.60 1.42 30.59
N ARG A 208 26.85 2.06 31.74
CA ARG A 208 28.18 2.31 32.31
C ARG A 208 28.39 1.45 33.57
N ASP A 209 29.57 0.87 33.71
CA ASP A 209 29.98 0.14 34.92
C ASP A 209 30.58 1.08 35.99
N ILE A 210 31.02 0.49 37.12
CA ILE A 210 31.57 1.24 38.26
C ILE A 210 32.91 1.94 37.95
N ASP A 211 33.63 1.47 36.93
CA ASP A 211 34.94 1.99 36.52
C ASP A 211 34.81 3.00 35.36
N ASN A 212 33.59 3.45 35.07
CA ASN A 212 33.25 4.30 33.93
C ASN A 212 33.56 3.68 32.55
N SER A 213 33.52 2.35 32.45
CA SER A 213 33.61 1.62 31.19
C SER A 213 32.21 1.27 30.67
N PHE A 214 32.11 1.06 29.35
CA PHE A 214 30.85 0.77 28.64
C PHE A 214 30.90 -0.64 28.05
N PRO A 215 30.33 -1.66 28.74
CA PRO A 215 30.54 -3.06 28.37
C PRO A 215 30.06 -3.41 26.95
N ALA A 216 28.92 -2.88 26.49
CA ALA A 216 28.44 -3.11 25.14
C ALA A 216 29.41 -2.57 24.08
N VAL A 217 30.04 -1.41 24.33
CA VAL A 217 31.03 -0.82 23.43
C VAL A 217 32.28 -1.69 23.37
N ASN A 218 32.73 -2.22 24.51
CA ASN A 218 33.85 -3.17 24.57
C ASN A 218 33.55 -4.46 23.79
N GLU A 219 32.32 -4.99 23.89
CA GLU A 219 31.90 -6.17 23.11
C GLU A 219 31.78 -5.88 21.61
N LEU A 220 31.29 -4.70 21.22
CA LEU A 220 31.25 -4.27 19.82
C LEU A 220 32.66 -4.12 19.22
N ILE A 221 33.65 -3.64 19.99
CA ILE A 221 35.05 -3.57 19.54
C ILE A 221 35.59 -4.98 19.26
N LYS A 222 35.34 -5.95 20.16
CA LYS A 222 35.72 -7.36 19.96
C LYS A 222 35.03 -7.95 18.73
N LEU A 223 33.73 -7.68 18.57
CA LEU A 223 32.94 -8.15 17.44
C LEU A 223 33.44 -7.56 16.12
N ALA A 224 33.79 -6.26 16.08
CA ALA A 224 34.38 -5.62 14.91
C ALA A 224 35.66 -6.33 14.46
N ASN A 225 36.54 -6.68 15.41
CA ASN A 225 37.75 -7.44 15.11
C ASN A 225 37.45 -8.82 14.52
N ILE A 226 36.52 -9.57 15.11
CA ILE A 226 36.10 -10.89 14.60
C ILE A 226 35.50 -10.79 13.20
N VAL A 227 34.58 -9.84 13.00
CA VAL A 227 33.94 -9.62 11.69
C VAL A 227 34.99 -9.26 10.65
N LYS A 228 35.91 -8.33 10.95
CA LYS A 228 37.00 -7.94 10.05
C LYS A 228 37.88 -9.12 9.63
N GLN A 229 38.15 -10.06 10.54
CA GLN A 229 38.87 -11.30 10.20
C GLN A 229 38.08 -12.22 9.27
N ILE A 230 36.74 -12.24 9.37
CA ILE A 230 35.85 -13.07 8.53
C ILE A 230 35.68 -12.48 7.14
N VAL A 231 35.37 -11.18 7.05
CA VAL A 231 35.04 -10.51 5.78
C VAL A 231 36.28 -10.02 5.03
N GLY A 232 37.43 -9.94 5.70
CA GLY A 232 38.70 -9.51 5.13
C GLY A 232 38.85 -7.98 5.07
N SER A 233 40.05 -7.53 4.70
CA SER A 233 40.42 -6.10 4.71
C SER A 233 39.74 -5.26 3.65
N ASN A 234 39.21 -5.87 2.59
CA ASN A 234 38.58 -5.16 1.48
C ASN A 234 37.12 -4.77 1.77
N VAL A 235 36.50 -5.39 2.78
CA VAL A 235 35.13 -5.07 3.20
C VAL A 235 35.18 -4.04 4.31
N LEU A 236 34.48 -2.92 4.10
CA LEU A 236 34.33 -1.88 5.11
C LEU A 236 33.40 -2.37 6.23
N VAL A 237 33.67 -2.01 7.47
CA VAL A 237 32.97 -2.47 8.66
C VAL A 237 32.64 -1.24 9.50
N THR A 238 31.40 -1.16 9.96
CA THR A 238 30.93 -0.05 10.80
C THR A 238 29.93 -0.52 11.85
N TYR A 239 29.69 0.34 12.84
CA TYR A 239 28.47 0.38 13.63
C TYR A 239 27.58 1.55 13.13
N ALA A 240 26.26 1.40 13.16
CA ALA A 240 25.30 2.41 12.72
C ALA A 240 24.56 2.98 13.94
N ALA A 241 25.06 4.07 14.51
CA ALA A 241 24.49 4.63 15.73
C ALA A 241 23.24 5.46 15.43
N ASP A 242 22.25 5.43 16.33
CA ASP A 242 21.11 6.36 16.26
C ASP A 242 21.61 7.83 16.31
N TRP A 243 20.89 8.76 15.69
CA TRP A 243 21.20 10.20 15.75
C TRP A 243 21.27 10.76 17.17
N SER A 244 20.62 10.13 18.15
CA SER A 244 20.69 10.47 19.59
C SER A 244 21.71 9.64 20.37
N GLU A 245 22.39 8.69 19.72
CA GLU A 245 23.37 7.76 20.30
C GLU A 245 24.81 8.06 19.88
N TYR A 246 25.04 8.46 18.62
CA TYR A 246 26.39 8.54 18.02
C TYR A 246 27.37 9.49 18.74
N HIS A 247 26.81 10.45 19.47
CA HIS A 247 27.50 11.56 20.14
C HIS A 247 27.84 11.21 21.60
N HIS A 248 27.38 12.01 22.57
CA HIS A 248 27.48 11.72 24.00
C HIS A 248 26.14 11.21 24.56
N THR A 249 26.20 10.36 25.57
CA THR A 249 25.03 9.91 26.34
C THR A 249 24.67 10.90 27.45
N THR A 250 23.59 10.62 28.19
CA THR A 250 23.26 11.32 29.45
C THR A 250 24.52 11.52 30.31
N ASP A 251 24.64 12.72 30.89
CA ASP A 251 25.80 13.24 31.62
C ASP A 251 27.02 13.64 30.78
N GLY A 252 26.96 13.59 29.44
CA GLY A 252 28.02 14.12 28.56
C GLY A 252 29.16 13.15 28.26
N TRP A 253 28.94 11.83 28.43
CA TRP A 253 29.95 10.81 28.14
C TRP A 253 29.97 10.41 26.67
N TYR A 254 31.14 10.46 26.05
CA TYR A 254 31.39 9.99 24.67
C TYR A 254 31.67 8.49 24.67
N ASN A 255 30.66 7.70 24.99
CA ASN A 255 30.75 6.26 25.15
C ASN A 255 31.18 5.53 23.87
N LEU A 256 30.83 6.02 22.68
CA LEU A 256 31.17 5.38 21.40
C LEU A 256 32.54 5.74 20.83
N ASP A 257 33.22 6.75 21.35
CA ASP A 257 34.55 7.16 20.88
C ASP A 257 35.60 6.02 20.85
N PRO A 258 35.65 5.08 21.82
CA PRO A 258 36.51 3.90 21.74
C PRO A 258 36.21 3.02 20.52
N LEU A 259 34.94 2.83 20.18
CA LEU A 259 34.54 2.08 18.99
C LEU A 259 34.87 2.85 17.71
N TRP A 260 34.60 4.15 17.68
CA TRP A 260 34.96 5.02 16.57
C TRP A 260 36.45 5.15 16.34
N ALA A 261 37.28 5.06 17.38
CA ALA A 261 38.73 5.02 17.25
C ALA A 261 39.29 3.64 16.89
N CYS A 262 38.51 2.56 17.05
CA CYS A 262 38.94 1.20 16.75
C CYS A 262 39.36 1.05 15.29
N LYS A 263 40.52 0.45 15.03
CA LYS A 263 41.04 0.23 13.67
C LYS A 263 40.18 -0.69 12.79
N ASP A 264 39.34 -1.53 13.40
CA ASP A 264 38.50 -2.51 12.70
C ASP A 264 37.15 -1.92 12.27
N ILE A 265 36.88 -0.65 12.65
CA ILE A 265 35.79 0.18 12.13
C ILE A 265 36.37 1.13 11.08
N ASP A 266 35.88 1.15 9.84
CA ASP A 266 36.52 1.96 8.78
C ASP A 266 35.90 3.36 8.65
N PHE A 267 34.64 3.52 9.02
CA PHE A 267 33.91 4.79 8.95
C PHE A 267 32.93 4.91 10.11
N ILE A 268 32.40 6.11 10.34
CA ILE A 268 31.38 6.38 11.37
C ILE A 268 30.00 6.23 10.72
N GLY A 269 29.19 5.29 11.19
CA GLY A 269 27.80 5.12 10.73
C GLY A 269 26.82 5.85 11.64
N ILE A 270 25.95 6.66 11.05
CA ILE A 270 24.89 7.39 11.77
C ILE A 270 23.55 7.21 11.06
N ASP A 271 22.52 6.82 11.81
CA ASP A 271 21.12 6.83 11.37
C ASP A 271 20.55 8.23 11.63
N ALA A 272 20.69 9.10 10.62
CA ALA A 272 20.67 10.56 10.69
C ALA A 272 19.28 11.19 10.63
N TYR A 273 18.43 10.87 11.61
CA TYR A 273 17.06 11.40 11.72
C TYR A 273 16.96 12.71 12.55
N PHE A 274 17.81 13.69 12.24
CA PHE A 274 17.90 14.94 13.00
C PHE A 274 16.62 15.80 12.90
N PRO A 275 16.11 16.35 14.02
CA PRO A 275 15.07 17.39 13.98
C PRO A 275 15.54 18.62 13.19
N ILE A 276 14.79 19.00 12.15
CA ILE A 276 15.12 20.11 11.26
C ILE A 276 14.29 21.35 11.60
N THR A 277 12.98 21.17 11.81
CA THR A 277 12.05 22.27 12.11
C THR A 277 11.38 22.07 13.47
N ARG A 278 10.61 23.07 13.92
CA ARG A 278 9.65 22.93 15.04
C ARG A 278 8.37 23.71 14.77
N THR A 279 8.01 23.84 13.50
CA THR A 279 6.92 24.70 13.04
C THR A 279 5.56 24.09 13.37
N THR A 280 4.57 24.93 13.66
CA THR A 280 3.15 24.57 13.73
C THR A 280 2.40 24.94 12.44
N SER A 281 3.07 25.65 11.53
CA SER A 281 2.52 26.07 10.23
C SER A 281 2.09 24.87 9.38
N SER A 282 1.04 25.06 8.59
CA SER A 282 0.61 24.13 7.54
C SER A 282 1.52 24.16 6.31
N VAL A 283 2.36 25.20 6.17
CA VAL A 283 3.31 25.38 5.06
C VAL A 283 4.72 25.42 5.61
N ILE A 284 5.58 24.53 5.10
CA ILE A 284 7.02 24.48 5.40
C ILE A 284 7.80 24.89 4.15
N THR A 285 8.59 25.95 4.30
CA THR A 285 9.41 26.53 3.23
C THR A 285 10.77 25.84 3.12
N THR A 286 11.40 25.94 1.96
CA THR A 286 12.76 25.43 1.76
C THR A 286 13.79 26.18 2.62
N ALA A 287 13.60 27.48 2.84
CA ALA A 287 14.50 28.29 3.66
C ALA A 287 14.49 27.86 5.13
N GLU A 288 13.32 27.51 5.68
CA GLU A 288 13.21 26.95 7.03
C GLU A 288 13.94 25.61 7.16
N ILE A 289 13.83 24.74 6.15
CA ILE A 289 14.54 23.46 6.12
C ILE A 289 16.05 23.68 6.04
N ASP A 290 16.50 24.58 5.14
CA ASP A 290 17.92 24.89 4.95
C ASP A 290 18.55 25.44 6.25
N SER A 291 17.89 26.40 6.91
CA SER A 291 18.35 26.93 8.21
C SER A 291 18.34 25.87 9.32
N GLY A 292 17.40 24.93 9.26
CA GLY A 292 17.25 23.87 10.26
C GLY A 292 18.42 22.89 10.33
N PHE A 293 19.28 22.82 9.32
CA PHE A 293 20.47 21.96 9.38
C PHE A 293 21.56 22.51 10.32
N HIS A 294 21.62 23.84 10.50
CA HIS A 294 22.66 24.51 11.30
C HIS A 294 22.09 25.41 12.42
N SER A 295 20.85 25.16 12.85
CA SER A 295 20.20 25.89 13.95
C SER A 295 19.10 25.05 14.60
N GLY A 296 18.53 25.49 15.72
CA GLY A 296 17.36 24.91 16.36
C GLY A 296 17.67 23.70 17.24
N GLU A 297 16.75 22.73 17.27
CA GLU A 297 16.86 21.57 18.15
C GLU A 297 18.05 20.67 17.77
N GLY A 298 18.89 20.33 18.75
CA GLY A 298 20.14 19.61 18.59
C GLY A 298 21.34 20.47 18.16
N TYR A 299 21.13 21.74 17.80
CA TYR A 299 22.21 22.69 17.50
C TYR A 299 22.29 23.77 18.58
N ASP A 300 21.28 24.65 18.65
CA ASP A 300 21.24 25.76 19.61
C ASP A 300 20.63 25.34 20.96
N CYS A 301 19.77 24.31 20.94
CA CYS A 301 18.95 23.95 22.10
C CYS A 301 18.46 22.51 22.07
N TYR A 302 17.94 22.04 23.20
CA TYR A 302 17.13 20.84 23.30
C TYR A 302 15.89 21.05 24.16
N TYR A 303 14.97 20.09 24.09
CA TYR A 303 13.72 20.13 24.82
C TYR A 303 13.57 18.93 25.76
N ASN A 304 13.15 19.18 26.99
CA ASN A 304 12.71 18.15 27.94
C ASN A 304 11.34 18.55 28.50
N ASN A 305 10.31 17.73 28.32
CA ASN A 305 8.93 18.02 28.77
C ASN A 305 8.42 19.42 28.40
N ASN A 306 8.78 19.90 27.19
CA ASN A 306 8.53 21.24 26.63
C ASN A 306 9.43 22.38 27.13
N ASP A 307 10.22 22.18 28.18
CA ASP A 307 11.21 23.16 28.61
C ASP A 307 12.39 23.20 27.63
N LYS A 308 12.80 24.41 27.25
CA LYS A 308 13.90 24.66 26.31
C LYS A 308 15.19 24.92 27.09
N PHE A 309 16.24 24.19 26.73
CA PHE A 309 17.58 24.33 27.28
C PHE A 309 18.57 24.68 26.17
N THR A 310 19.50 25.60 26.43
CA THR A 310 20.55 25.98 25.47
C THR A 310 21.62 24.89 25.38
N LEU A 311 22.19 24.69 24.19
CA LEU A 311 23.35 23.84 23.95
C LEU A 311 24.55 24.70 23.55
N ASP A 312 25.70 24.44 24.18
CA ASP A 312 26.99 24.90 23.66
C ASP A 312 27.51 23.90 22.61
N ASP A 313 28.45 24.34 21.77
CA ASP A 313 28.99 23.54 20.65
C ASP A 313 29.42 22.10 21.02
N PRO A 314 30.11 21.83 22.16
CA PRO A 314 30.49 20.46 22.54
C PRO A 314 29.30 19.54 22.85
N TYR A 315 28.12 20.11 23.07
CA TYR A 315 26.91 19.35 23.40
C TYR A 315 25.89 19.33 22.26
N ALA A 316 26.12 20.09 21.19
CA ALA A 316 25.26 20.19 20.03
C ALA A 316 25.39 18.96 19.10
N TRP A 317 24.58 17.92 19.33
CA TRP A 317 24.61 16.68 18.55
C TRP A 317 24.16 16.82 17.08
N LYS A 318 23.71 17.99 16.62
CA LYS A 318 23.53 18.28 15.19
C LYS A 318 24.72 19.03 14.60
N ASN A 319 25.59 19.60 15.43
CA ASN A 319 26.84 20.21 15.01
C ASN A 319 27.91 19.13 14.76
N ILE A 320 27.64 18.28 13.77
CA ILE A 320 28.49 17.13 13.39
C ILE A 320 29.89 17.60 13.02
N ARG A 321 30.01 18.79 12.39
CA ARG A 321 31.31 19.39 12.07
C ARG A 321 32.12 19.60 13.34
N TYR A 322 31.55 20.25 14.36
CA TYR A 322 32.27 20.46 15.62
C TYR A 322 32.75 19.14 16.24
N TRP A 323 31.86 18.14 16.35
CA TRP A 323 32.23 16.81 16.84
C TRP A 323 33.37 16.20 16.01
N TRP A 324 33.29 16.27 14.68
CA TRP A 324 34.29 15.69 13.80
C TRP A 324 35.66 16.40 13.87
N GLU A 325 35.69 17.72 14.07
CA GLU A 325 36.91 18.54 14.05
C GLU A 325 37.60 18.66 15.41
N ASN A 326 36.94 18.31 16.52
CA ASN A 326 37.44 18.60 17.87
C ASN A 326 37.79 17.36 18.67
N ARG A 327 38.69 17.54 19.65
CA ARG A 327 39.00 16.50 20.64
C ARG A 327 37.84 16.39 21.61
N HIS A 328 37.44 15.17 21.94
CA HIS A 328 36.38 14.95 22.92
C HIS A 328 36.95 14.76 24.32
N LYS A 329 36.26 15.32 25.30
CA LYS A 329 36.64 15.28 26.71
C LYS A 329 35.46 14.75 27.51
N ASN A 330 35.67 13.65 28.22
CA ASN A 330 34.66 13.07 29.10
C ASN A 330 34.47 13.92 30.37
N PRO A 331 33.36 13.72 31.10
CA PRO A 331 33.08 14.43 32.35
C PRO A 331 34.12 14.21 33.46
N ASP A 332 34.88 13.11 33.43
CA ASP A 332 36.01 12.86 34.33
C ASP A 332 37.25 13.71 34.02
N GLY A 333 37.17 14.57 33.00
CA GLY A 333 38.20 15.48 32.58
C GLY A 333 39.23 14.88 31.62
N LYS A 334 39.10 13.60 31.23
CA LYS A 334 40.05 12.95 30.33
C LYS A 334 39.62 13.09 28.87
N PHE A 335 40.60 13.24 28.00
CA PHE A 335 40.37 13.12 26.56
C PHE A 335 40.09 11.67 26.18
N THR A 336 39.17 11.48 25.23
CA THR A 336 38.85 10.15 24.70
C THR A 336 39.90 9.69 23.70
N SER A 337 39.72 8.48 23.15
CA SER A 337 40.52 7.96 22.04
C SER A 337 40.23 8.64 20.70
N TRP A 338 39.16 9.44 20.58
CA TRP A 338 38.81 10.11 19.34
C TRP A 338 39.92 11.09 18.90
N GLN A 339 40.21 11.05 17.60
CA GLN A 339 41.09 12.01 16.96
C GLN A 339 40.28 12.79 15.93
N PRO A 340 40.23 14.14 16.00
CA PRO A 340 39.80 15.03 14.95
C PRO A 340 40.09 14.54 13.55
N LYS A 341 39.05 14.53 12.73
CA LYS A 341 39.09 14.18 11.31
C LYS A 341 39.57 12.75 11.02
N ALA A 342 39.59 11.85 12.00
CA ALA A 342 40.15 10.51 11.84
C ALA A 342 39.43 9.66 10.80
N LYS A 343 38.10 9.74 10.73
CA LYS A 343 37.26 8.93 9.85
C LYS A 343 36.16 9.77 9.22
N LYS A 344 35.77 9.42 8.00
CA LYS A 344 34.59 9.98 7.34
C LYS A 344 33.32 9.38 7.94
N ILE A 345 32.21 10.09 7.75
CA ILE A 345 30.89 9.74 8.24
C ILE A 345 30.04 9.28 7.06
N TRP A 346 29.34 8.17 7.26
CA TRP A 346 28.28 7.71 6.38
C TRP A 346 26.96 7.83 7.13
N PHE A 347 25.98 8.49 6.51
CA PHE A 347 24.61 8.38 6.99
C PHE A 347 24.06 7.04 6.54
N THR A 348 24.10 6.06 7.44
CA THR A 348 23.68 4.67 7.21
C THR A 348 22.17 4.55 7.05
N GLU A 349 21.45 5.51 7.61
CA GLU A 349 20.06 5.81 7.32
C GLU A 349 19.81 7.32 7.35
N PHE A 350 18.87 7.79 6.53
CA PHE A 350 18.18 9.06 6.73
C PHE A 350 16.83 8.96 6.03
N GLY A 351 15.82 9.68 6.49
CA GLY A 351 14.53 9.66 5.83
C GLY A 351 13.51 10.54 6.54
N PHE A 352 12.37 10.73 5.88
CA PHE A 352 11.26 11.52 6.41
C PHE A 352 9.96 10.73 6.16
N PRO A 353 9.04 10.65 7.14
CA PRO A 353 7.72 10.09 6.87
C PRO A 353 6.95 11.01 5.91
N SER A 354 5.97 10.46 5.20
CA SER A 354 5.06 11.25 4.36
C SER A 354 3.88 11.78 5.17
N ILE A 355 4.18 12.54 6.22
CA ILE A 355 3.22 13.13 7.15
C ILE A 355 3.48 14.64 7.25
N ASP A 356 2.42 15.44 7.41
CA ASP A 356 2.56 16.88 7.63
C ASP A 356 3.52 17.15 8.80
N LYS A 357 4.45 18.09 8.60
CA LYS A 357 5.51 18.44 9.57
C LYS A 357 6.49 17.31 9.89
N ALA A 358 6.71 16.38 8.95
CA ALA A 358 7.75 15.35 9.00
C ALA A 358 9.13 15.85 9.48
N THR A 359 9.52 17.06 9.08
CA THR A 359 10.79 17.69 9.44
C THR A 359 10.95 18.02 10.93
N ASN A 360 9.85 18.03 11.71
CA ASN A 360 9.91 18.27 13.16
C ASN A 360 10.48 17.08 13.94
N GLN A 361 10.25 15.86 13.46
CA GLN A 361 10.75 14.60 14.02
C GLN A 361 10.88 13.54 12.93
N PRO A 362 11.97 13.57 12.14
CA PRO A 362 12.14 12.64 11.02
C PRO A 362 12.23 11.16 11.44
N ASN A 363 12.61 10.91 12.70
CA ASN A 363 12.79 9.56 13.26
C ASN A 363 11.47 8.84 13.55
N VAL A 364 10.34 9.56 13.65
CA VAL A 364 9.07 8.96 14.05
C VAL A 364 8.53 8.11 12.91
N PHE A 365 8.56 6.80 13.11
CA PHE A 365 7.96 5.82 12.22
C PHE A 365 6.45 5.71 12.47
N TYR A 366 5.66 5.68 11.41
CA TYR A 366 4.22 5.48 11.53
C TYR A 366 3.89 4.00 11.60
N ASP A 367 3.52 3.51 12.79
CA ASP A 367 2.85 2.23 13.01
C ASP A 367 1.98 2.35 14.28
N PRO A 368 0.65 2.40 14.17
CA PRO A 368 -0.25 2.48 15.33
C PRO A 368 -0.13 1.30 16.31
N LEU A 369 0.42 0.17 15.87
CA LEU A 369 0.61 -1.02 16.71
C LEU A 369 1.97 -1.03 17.44
N CYS A 370 2.87 -0.12 17.08
CA CYS A 370 4.20 0.00 17.67
C CYS A 370 4.21 0.91 18.89
N LEU A 371 4.96 0.54 19.93
CA LEU A 371 5.17 1.35 21.13
C LEU A 371 5.85 2.69 20.81
N ASP A 372 6.80 2.65 19.88
CA ASP A 372 7.62 3.79 19.45
C ASP A 372 7.06 4.46 18.18
N GLY A 373 5.91 3.99 17.69
CA GLY A 373 5.25 4.55 16.52
C GLY A 373 4.47 5.81 16.83
N GLY A 374 4.22 6.64 15.81
CA GLY A 374 3.40 7.84 16.00
C GLY A 374 3.37 8.78 14.81
N VAL A 375 3.13 10.05 15.09
CA VAL A 375 3.18 11.15 14.13
C VAL A 375 4.17 12.22 14.63
N PRO A 376 4.81 12.99 13.74
CA PRO A 376 5.75 14.05 14.13
C PRO A 376 5.11 15.06 15.10
N ARG A 377 5.91 15.66 16.00
CA ARG A 377 5.45 16.74 16.90
C ARG A 377 4.70 17.84 16.16
N GLY A 378 3.51 18.19 16.67
CA GLY A 378 2.65 19.24 16.10
C GLY A 378 1.93 18.86 14.79
N SER A 379 2.17 17.65 14.28
CA SER A 379 1.50 17.11 13.10
C SER A 379 0.03 16.83 13.39
N SER A 380 -0.81 16.96 12.36
CA SER A 380 -2.19 16.49 12.38
C SER A 380 -2.32 14.98 12.05
N GLY A 381 -1.22 14.34 11.64
CA GLY A 381 -1.20 12.98 11.12
C GLY A 381 -1.69 12.87 9.68
N ALA A 382 -1.85 13.99 8.98
CA ALA A 382 -2.27 14.06 7.60
C ALA A 382 -1.12 13.65 6.69
N THR A 383 -1.42 12.91 5.63
CA THR A 383 -0.42 12.51 4.64
C THR A 383 0.11 13.74 3.90
N ASP A 384 1.43 13.85 3.78
CA ASP A 384 2.12 14.90 3.04
C ASP A 384 3.32 14.33 2.28
N LEU A 385 3.18 14.15 0.97
CA LEU A 385 4.23 13.61 0.09
C LEU A 385 5.17 14.72 -0.40
N SER A 386 4.65 15.95 -0.50
CA SER A 386 5.42 17.13 -0.90
C SER A 386 6.52 17.41 0.13
N ILE A 387 6.19 17.40 1.42
CA ILE A 387 7.18 17.63 2.48
C ILE A 387 8.25 16.54 2.53
N GLN A 388 7.87 15.26 2.38
CA GLN A 388 8.84 14.16 2.34
C GLN A 388 9.85 14.38 1.21
N ARG A 389 9.36 14.65 -0.02
CA ARG A 389 10.23 14.90 -1.17
C ARG A 389 11.11 16.13 -0.98
N LYS A 390 10.53 17.24 -0.52
CA LYS A 390 11.21 18.52 -0.28
C LYS A 390 12.34 18.35 0.74
N ALA A 391 12.06 17.68 1.85
CA ALA A 391 13.02 17.41 2.91
C ALA A 391 14.14 16.46 2.45
N ILE A 392 13.83 15.35 1.77
CA ILE A 392 14.84 14.44 1.20
C ILE A 392 15.78 15.18 0.25
N ARG A 393 15.22 15.98 -0.67
CA ARG A 393 16.02 16.77 -1.62
C ARG A 393 16.95 17.72 -0.90
N LYS A 394 16.43 18.51 0.05
CA LYS A 394 17.23 19.48 0.82
C LYS A 394 18.30 18.84 1.68
N PHE A 395 17.99 17.70 2.28
CA PHE A 395 18.95 16.92 3.05
C PHE A 395 20.14 16.49 2.18
N ILE A 396 19.87 15.93 0.99
CA ILE A 396 20.93 15.53 0.06
C ILE A 396 21.73 16.74 -0.43
N GLU A 397 21.06 17.84 -0.83
CA GLU A 397 21.72 19.07 -1.31
C GLU A 397 22.68 19.64 -0.26
N TYR A 398 22.24 19.73 1.01
CA TYR A 398 23.06 20.28 2.10
C TYR A 398 24.23 19.35 2.44
N TRP A 399 23.96 18.11 2.81
CA TRP A 399 24.97 17.20 3.35
C TRP A 399 25.96 16.68 2.32
N SER A 400 25.62 16.70 1.03
CA SER A 400 26.58 16.36 -0.04
C SER A 400 27.72 17.38 -0.20
N CYS A 401 27.56 18.59 0.35
CA CYS A 401 28.59 19.62 0.32
C CYS A 401 29.53 19.56 1.53
N GLU A 402 29.19 18.78 2.56
CA GLU A 402 29.97 18.68 3.80
C GLU A 402 31.13 17.70 3.66
N GLU A 403 32.36 18.18 3.85
CA GLU A 403 33.56 17.38 3.56
C GLU A 403 33.65 16.08 4.37
N TYR A 404 33.05 16.04 5.55
CA TYR A 404 33.09 14.89 6.46
C TYR A 404 32.04 13.82 6.14
N ILE A 405 31.07 14.11 5.27
CA ILE A 405 30.06 13.15 4.81
C ILE A 405 30.50 12.51 3.50
N GLU A 406 30.60 11.18 3.45
CA GLU A 406 31.05 10.44 2.26
C GLU A 406 29.92 9.68 1.56
N GLN A 407 28.98 9.08 2.30
CA GLN A 407 27.83 8.36 1.75
C GLN A 407 26.56 8.65 2.54
N MET A 408 25.41 8.53 1.88
CA MET A 408 24.09 8.69 2.49
C MET A 408 23.13 7.63 1.94
N PHE A 409 22.44 6.93 2.83
CA PHE A 409 21.51 5.86 2.51
C PHE A 409 20.09 6.25 2.89
N LEU A 410 19.25 6.44 1.87
CA LEU A 410 17.86 6.81 2.09
C LEU A 410 17.03 5.64 2.61
N TRP A 411 16.36 5.86 3.73
CA TRP A 411 15.31 5.03 4.28
C TRP A 411 13.93 5.53 3.79
N THR A 412 13.17 4.77 2.99
CA THR A 412 13.54 3.44 2.48
C THR A 412 12.88 3.03 1.17
N TRP A 413 13.48 2.02 0.52
CA TRP A 413 12.95 1.34 -0.67
C TRP A 413 12.58 -0.10 -0.32
N ASP A 414 11.34 -0.48 -0.60
CA ASP A 414 10.81 -1.84 -0.38
C ASP A 414 11.14 -2.77 -1.55
N ALA A 415 11.57 -3.99 -1.28
CA ALA A 415 11.83 -5.02 -2.28
C ALA A 415 10.54 -5.66 -2.83
N ARG A 416 9.38 -5.38 -2.24
CA ARG A 416 8.08 -5.71 -2.86
C ARG A 416 7.73 -4.63 -3.88
N PRO A 417 7.33 -5.01 -5.11
CA PRO A 417 7.21 -4.06 -6.21
C PRO A 417 5.91 -3.28 -6.13
N TYR A 418 5.97 -2.03 -6.56
CA TYR A 418 4.80 -1.19 -6.75
C TYR A 418 4.09 -1.53 -8.09
N PRO A 419 2.75 -1.50 -8.23
CA PRO A 419 1.73 -1.24 -7.22
C PRO A 419 1.28 -2.50 -6.44
N ALA A 420 1.83 -3.68 -6.72
CA ALA A 420 1.41 -4.92 -6.05
C ALA A 420 1.46 -4.73 -4.53
N TRP A 421 2.61 -4.33 -4.02
CA TRP A 421 2.72 -3.72 -2.71
C TRP A 421 2.65 -2.18 -2.87
N PRO A 422 1.85 -1.46 -2.06
CA PRO A 422 1.13 -1.93 -0.87
C PRO A 422 -0.34 -2.35 -1.09
N HIS A 423 -0.85 -2.33 -2.33
CA HIS A 423 -2.30 -2.29 -2.56
C HIS A 423 -3.01 -3.64 -2.54
N MET A 424 -2.28 -4.75 -2.67
CA MET A 424 -2.87 -6.07 -2.60
C MET A 424 -3.05 -6.53 -1.15
N ASN A 425 -4.16 -7.23 -0.87
CA ASN A 425 -4.45 -7.85 0.43
C ASN A 425 -3.63 -9.14 0.66
N ILE A 426 -2.33 -9.07 0.39
CA ILE A 426 -1.33 -10.13 0.63
C ILE A 426 -0.46 -9.73 1.82
N TRP A 427 -0.13 -8.45 1.92
CA TRP A 427 0.72 -7.90 2.98
C TRP A 427 -0.10 -7.04 3.92
N ARG A 428 0.07 -7.27 5.22
CA ARG A 428 -0.72 -6.58 6.27
C ARG A 428 -0.24 -5.17 6.55
N ASP A 429 1.05 -4.92 6.34
CA ASP A 429 1.71 -3.63 6.55
C ASP A 429 1.53 -2.66 5.38
N GLY A 430 0.77 -3.02 4.34
CA GLY A 430 0.52 -2.15 3.19
C GLY A 430 -0.08 -0.79 3.59
N HIS A 431 -0.92 -0.77 4.62
CA HIS A 431 -1.51 0.47 5.14
C HIS A 431 -0.48 1.46 5.71
N LEU A 432 0.73 1.01 6.07
CA LEU A 432 1.79 1.87 6.59
C LEU A 432 2.50 2.64 5.47
N TRP A 433 2.45 2.17 4.21
CA TRP A 433 3.16 2.79 3.08
C TRP A 433 2.78 4.26 2.91
N GLU A 434 1.50 4.60 3.05
CA GLU A 434 1.00 5.96 2.77
C GLU A 434 1.70 7.01 3.62
N LYS A 435 1.95 6.71 4.90
CA LYS A 435 2.49 7.66 5.89
C LYS A 435 3.93 7.38 6.29
N GLY A 436 4.41 6.15 6.11
CA GLY A 436 5.77 5.76 6.48
C GLY A 436 6.83 6.27 5.50
N HIS A 437 8.09 5.98 5.83
CA HIS A 437 9.29 6.46 5.14
C HIS A 437 9.54 5.88 3.75
N TRP A 438 8.79 4.86 3.35
CA TRP A 438 8.92 4.26 2.01
C TRP A 438 8.83 5.30 0.91
N VAL A 439 9.65 5.17 -0.13
CA VAL A 439 9.67 6.08 -1.29
C VAL A 439 9.22 5.42 -2.60
N ASN A 440 8.90 4.13 -2.58
CA ASN A 440 8.36 3.39 -3.73
C ASN A 440 7.16 4.16 -4.32
N ASN A 441 7.29 4.59 -5.58
CA ASN A 441 6.32 5.41 -6.31
C ASN A 441 5.93 6.76 -5.64
N LYS A 442 6.75 7.28 -4.73
CA LYS A 442 6.58 8.64 -4.18
C LYS A 442 7.47 9.66 -4.90
N PHE A 443 8.60 9.24 -5.46
CA PHE A 443 9.49 10.10 -6.26
C PHE A 443 8.99 10.36 -7.69
N GLY A 444 8.49 9.33 -8.35
CA GLY A 444 8.06 9.35 -9.76
C GLY A 444 6.79 10.14 -10.02
N THR A 445 6.38 10.94 -9.04
CA THR A 445 5.24 11.82 -9.21
C THR A 445 5.78 13.18 -9.57
N GLY A 446 5.40 13.69 -10.73
CA GLY A 446 5.58 15.11 -11.04
C GLY A 446 5.02 15.97 -9.92
N ASN A 447 5.41 17.22 -9.87
CA ASN A 447 4.69 18.20 -9.06
C ASN A 447 4.01 19.20 -9.98
N ILE A 448 2.89 19.76 -9.51
CA ILE A 448 2.13 20.73 -10.28
C ILE A 448 3.00 21.93 -10.67
N ALA A 449 3.92 22.36 -9.79
CA ALA A 449 4.90 23.39 -10.09
C ALA A 449 5.71 23.10 -11.36
N ALA A 450 6.33 21.91 -11.47
CA ALA A 450 7.16 21.56 -12.63
C ALA A 450 6.31 21.47 -13.90
N ILE A 451 5.08 20.96 -13.82
CA ILE A 451 4.19 20.89 -14.98
C ILE A 451 3.81 22.31 -15.45
N ILE A 452 3.52 23.23 -14.53
CA ILE A 452 3.25 24.63 -14.87
C ILE A 452 4.47 25.27 -15.54
N LEU A 453 5.67 25.04 -15.00
CA LEU A 453 6.92 25.53 -15.60
C LEU A 453 7.15 24.94 -17.00
N GLU A 454 6.93 23.63 -17.18
CA GLU A 454 7.08 22.96 -18.48
C GLU A 454 6.07 23.48 -19.51
N ILE A 455 4.79 23.64 -19.13
CA ILE A 455 3.77 24.25 -20.00
C ILE A 455 4.19 25.67 -20.39
N SER A 456 4.68 26.44 -19.42
CA SER A 456 5.11 27.83 -19.63
C SER A 456 6.31 27.93 -20.56
N GLU A 457 7.31 27.07 -20.37
CA GLU A 457 8.49 26.96 -21.23
C GLU A 457 8.11 26.58 -22.66
N LYS A 458 7.22 25.57 -22.83
CA LYS A 458 6.68 25.18 -24.14
C LYS A 458 5.95 26.31 -24.85
N CYS A 459 5.34 27.22 -24.09
CA CYS A 459 4.69 28.43 -24.59
C CYS A 459 5.63 29.65 -24.68
N ARG A 460 6.94 29.46 -24.47
CA ARG A 460 7.99 30.49 -24.55
C ARG A 460 7.80 31.64 -23.56
N ILE A 461 7.18 31.37 -22.41
CA ILE A 461 7.15 32.30 -21.29
C ILE A 461 8.50 32.21 -20.56
N ASN A 462 9.13 33.35 -20.28
CA ASN A 462 10.36 33.36 -19.50
C ASN A 462 10.10 32.87 -18.08
N LEU A 463 10.78 31.80 -17.66
CA LEU A 463 10.63 31.19 -16.35
C LEU A 463 11.04 32.11 -15.20
N ASP A 464 11.95 33.07 -15.42
CA ASP A 464 12.34 34.08 -14.41
C ASP A 464 11.17 34.99 -13.99
N ASN A 465 10.16 35.08 -14.85
CA ASN A 465 8.93 35.83 -14.60
C ASN A 465 7.88 34.99 -13.89
N ILE A 466 8.11 33.71 -13.62
CA ILE A 466 7.13 32.81 -12.99
C ILE A 466 7.52 32.57 -11.54
N ILE A 467 6.58 32.83 -10.64
CA ILE A 467 6.71 32.55 -9.21
C ILE A 467 5.61 31.57 -8.82
N ILE A 468 6.00 30.37 -8.41
CA ILE A 468 5.06 29.35 -7.93
C ILE A 468 5.16 29.31 -6.41
N ALA A 469 4.18 29.90 -5.74
CA ALA A 469 4.08 29.95 -4.28
C ALA A 469 3.11 28.88 -3.80
N SER A 470 3.63 27.82 -3.17
CA SER A 470 2.83 26.82 -2.45
C SER A 470 1.91 25.93 -3.31
N VAL A 471 2.10 25.90 -4.65
CA VAL A 471 1.45 24.95 -5.57
C VAL A 471 2.46 23.85 -5.92
N ASP A 472 2.64 22.89 -5.03
CA ASP A 472 3.67 21.85 -5.12
C ASP A 472 3.13 20.43 -4.97
N GLU A 473 1.82 20.25 -5.13
CA GLU A 473 1.15 18.96 -5.01
C GLU A 473 1.74 17.91 -5.94
N ALA A 474 1.83 16.69 -5.43
CA ALA A 474 2.37 15.56 -6.16
C ALA A 474 1.30 14.96 -7.08
N ILE A 475 1.61 14.80 -8.36
CA ILE A 475 0.76 14.23 -9.40
C ILE A 475 1.56 13.18 -10.16
N GLU A 476 0.98 12.04 -10.48
CA GLU A 476 1.75 10.98 -11.15
C GLU A 476 2.11 11.30 -12.58
N GLY A 477 1.18 11.90 -13.29
CA GLY A 477 1.38 12.29 -14.67
C GLY A 477 0.11 12.88 -15.24
N VAL A 478 0.28 13.78 -16.19
CA VAL A 478 -0.79 14.35 -17.00
C VAL A 478 -0.47 14.10 -18.45
N ILE A 479 -1.48 13.76 -19.24
CA ILE A 479 -1.35 13.56 -20.67
C ILE A 479 -2.25 14.56 -21.38
N PHE A 480 -1.64 15.51 -22.10
CA PHE A 480 -2.37 16.37 -23.01
C PHE A 480 -2.31 15.76 -24.42
N ASN A 481 -3.27 14.88 -24.73
CA ASN A 481 -3.35 14.13 -25.99
C ASN A 481 -4.05 14.90 -27.13
N ARG A 482 -4.33 16.20 -26.93
CA ARG A 482 -4.93 17.11 -27.91
C ARG A 482 -4.23 18.46 -27.83
N GLN A 483 -4.36 19.26 -28.89
CA GLN A 483 -3.88 20.63 -28.87
C GLN A 483 -4.69 21.46 -27.88
N LEU A 484 -4.00 22.07 -26.93
CA LEU A 484 -4.55 22.97 -25.91
C LEU A 484 -3.76 24.26 -25.91
N THR A 485 -4.43 25.36 -25.57
CA THR A 485 -3.75 26.60 -25.18
C THR A 485 -3.09 26.42 -23.81
N CYS A 486 -2.06 27.22 -23.52
CA CYS A 486 -1.43 27.30 -22.20
C CYS A 486 -2.48 27.48 -21.08
N PHE A 487 -3.43 28.38 -21.32
CA PHE A 487 -4.51 28.72 -20.40
C PHE A 487 -5.42 27.52 -20.11
N GLU A 488 -5.81 26.75 -21.12
CA GLU A 488 -6.65 25.55 -20.94
C GLU A 488 -5.90 24.46 -20.15
N ALA A 489 -4.63 24.21 -20.48
CA ALA A 489 -3.82 23.22 -19.78
C ALA A 489 -3.63 23.57 -18.29
N ILE A 490 -3.31 24.84 -17.99
CA ILE A 490 -3.20 25.33 -16.62
C ILE A 490 -4.55 25.29 -15.91
N ASN A 491 -5.66 25.61 -16.58
CA ASN A 491 -6.99 25.56 -15.97
C ASN A 491 -7.44 24.14 -15.58
N ILE A 492 -7.06 23.12 -16.36
CA ILE A 492 -7.30 21.71 -15.98
C ILE A 492 -6.67 21.42 -14.61
N LEU A 493 -5.40 21.83 -14.43
CA LEU A 493 -4.71 21.68 -13.15
C LEU A 493 -5.33 22.58 -12.07
N ARG A 494 -5.72 23.80 -12.43
CA ARG A 494 -6.30 24.78 -11.50
C ARG A 494 -7.59 24.28 -10.85
N VAL A 495 -8.45 23.63 -11.63
CA VAL A 495 -9.72 23.06 -11.15
C VAL A 495 -9.48 21.86 -10.22
N ALA A 496 -8.50 21.01 -10.54
CA ALA A 496 -8.21 19.81 -9.75
C ALA A 496 -7.45 20.11 -8.45
N PHE A 497 -6.54 21.08 -8.47
CA PHE A 497 -5.61 21.36 -7.36
C PHE A 497 -5.89 22.69 -6.64
N PHE A 498 -6.96 23.41 -7.03
CA PHE A 498 -7.48 24.58 -6.33
C PHE A 498 -6.43 25.66 -6.03
N PHE A 499 -5.77 26.14 -7.08
CA PHE A 499 -4.89 27.31 -7.02
C PHE A 499 -5.47 28.48 -7.84
N ASP A 500 -4.89 29.66 -7.68
CA ASP A 500 -5.16 30.84 -8.49
C ASP A 500 -3.85 31.40 -9.05
N TYR A 501 -3.96 32.28 -10.03
CA TYR A 501 -2.81 33.00 -10.57
C TYR A 501 -3.13 34.47 -10.80
N PHE A 502 -2.12 35.31 -10.68
CA PHE A 502 -2.22 36.75 -10.89
C PHE A 502 -0.90 37.30 -11.43
N THR A 503 -0.94 38.54 -11.91
CA THR A 503 0.27 39.24 -12.38
C THR A 503 0.60 40.39 -11.44
N ASN A 504 1.89 40.56 -11.14
CA ASN A 504 2.39 41.71 -10.39
C ASN A 504 3.84 41.99 -10.81
N ASN A 505 4.20 43.25 -11.05
CA ASN A 505 5.56 43.67 -11.44
C ASN A 505 6.16 42.82 -12.59
N ASN A 506 5.40 42.60 -13.67
CA ASN A 506 5.77 41.76 -14.81
C ASN A 506 6.06 40.28 -14.49
N LYS A 507 5.70 39.81 -13.30
CA LYS A 507 5.76 38.39 -12.92
C LYS A 507 4.38 37.79 -12.81
N ILE A 508 4.28 36.49 -13.11
CA ILE A 508 3.09 35.66 -12.96
C ILE A 508 3.26 34.86 -11.68
N TYR A 509 2.33 35.02 -10.75
CA TYR A 509 2.30 34.30 -9.49
C TYR A 509 1.26 33.20 -9.56
N PHE A 510 1.60 32.00 -9.13
CA PHE A 510 0.67 30.89 -8.87
C PHE A 510 0.60 30.68 -7.36
N THR A 511 -0.60 30.70 -6.79
CA THR A 511 -0.81 30.59 -5.34
C THR A 511 -1.95 29.63 -5.01
N LYS A 512 -1.75 28.77 -4.02
CA LYS A 512 -2.79 27.85 -3.56
C LYS A 512 -3.91 28.61 -2.82
N ARG A 513 -5.15 28.12 -2.90
CA ARG A 513 -6.31 28.63 -2.13
C ARG A 513 -6.29 28.15 -0.66
N LEU A 514 -5.19 28.42 0.04
CA LEU A 514 -4.96 28.00 1.43
C LEU A 514 -4.18 29.04 2.25
N LYS A 515 -4.01 30.25 1.72
CA LYS A 515 -3.18 31.25 2.38
C LYS A 515 -3.97 31.95 3.49
N GLU A 516 -3.62 31.63 4.72
CA GLU A 516 -4.19 32.25 5.91
C GLU A 516 -3.64 33.68 6.04
N GLN A 517 -4.43 34.66 5.62
CA GLN A 517 -4.26 36.05 6.02
C GLN A 517 -5.62 36.53 6.53
N ASP A 518 -5.71 36.88 7.81
CA ASP A 518 -6.91 37.48 8.39
C ASP A 518 -7.01 38.95 7.96
N ILE A 519 -7.37 39.16 6.70
CA ILE A 519 -7.56 40.48 6.11
C ILE A 519 -9.00 40.90 6.38
N ARG A 520 -9.16 41.88 7.28
CA ARG A 520 -10.48 42.42 7.64
C ARG A 520 -10.65 43.80 7.01
N ILE A 521 -11.75 43.97 6.29
CA ILE A 521 -12.15 45.25 5.70
C ILE A 521 -13.47 45.66 6.34
N ILE A 522 -13.52 46.87 6.88
CA ILE A 522 -14.75 47.42 7.47
C ILE A 522 -15.38 48.44 6.54
N GLN A 523 -16.65 48.74 6.75
CA GLN A 523 -17.44 49.69 5.96
C GLN A 523 -16.75 51.05 5.77
N ASP A 524 -16.07 51.56 6.81
CA ASP A 524 -15.36 52.86 6.76
C ASP A 524 -14.16 52.87 5.79
N ASN A 525 -13.69 51.70 5.36
CA ASN A 525 -12.63 51.58 4.36
C ASN A 525 -13.15 51.64 2.93
N LEU A 526 -14.46 51.56 2.70
CA LEU A 526 -15.04 51.48 1.37
C LEU A 526 -15.17 52.87 0.72
N VAL A 527 -15.04 52.90 -0.59
CA VAL A 527 -15.29 54.08 -1.43
C VAL A 527 -16.59 53.86 -2.21
N ASN A 528 -17.42 54.89 -2.25
CA ASN A 528 -18.70 54.83 -2.98
C ASN A 528 -18.49 54.52 -4.47
N ILE A 529 -19.25 53.54 -4.99
CA ILE A 529 -19.34 53.20 -6.41
C ILE A 529 -20.20 54.23 -7.14
N SER A 530 -21.32 54.62 -6.51
CA SER A 530 -22.25 55.65 -6.98
C SER A 530 -22.79 56.44 -5.78
N THR A 531 -23.66 57.44 -6.01
CA THR A 531 -24.25 58.27 -4.94
C THR A 531 -24.95 57.46 -3.84
N ASN A 532 -25.47 56.26 -4.16
CA ASN A 532 -26.23 55.43 -3.22
C ASN A 532 -25.66 54.01 -3.01
N ASN A 533 -24.65 53.57 -3.78
CA ASN A 533 -24.08 52.22 -3.66
C ASN A 533 -22.63 52.26 -3.20
N ILE A 534 -22.36 51.60 -2.07
CA ILE A 534 -21.00 51.40 -1.53
C ILE A 534 -20.43 50.06 -2.01
N ILE A 535 -21.29 49.04 -2.11
CA ILE A 535 -20.98 47.74 -2.70
C ILE A 535 -22.08 47.37 -3.70
N ASP A 536 -21.74 46.54 -4.69
CA ASP A 536 -22.69 45.95 -5.62
C ASP A 536 -22.64 44.42 -5.49
N ILE A 537 -23.79 43.80 -5.24
CA ILE A 537 -23.90 42.35 -5.03
C ILE A 537 -24.76 41.79 -6.16
N THR A 538 -24.15 40.93 -6.97
CA THR A 538 -24.84 40.18 -8.01
C THR A 538 -25.06 38.74 -7.53
N GLU A 539 -26.30 38.36 -7.28
CA GLU A 539 -26.66 36.96 -6.99
C GLU A 539 -26.56 36.10 -8.24
N ILE A 540 -26.04 34.88 -8.08
CA ILE A 540 -25.96 33.89 -9.13
C ILE A 540 -27.29 33.13 -9.18
N SER A 541 -27.91 33.11 -10.37
CA SER A 541 -29.21 32.46 -10.55
C SER A 541 -29.16 30.97 -10.18
N PRO A 542 -30.15 30.43 -9.44
CA PRO A 542 -30.12 29.03 -8.97
C PRO A 542 -29.95 27.97 -10.06
N ASP A 543 -30.44 28.23 -11.28
CA ASP A 543 -30.29 27.34 -12.45
C ASP A 543 -28.86 27.29 -13.01
N LEU A 544 -28.03 28.29 -12.67
CA LEU A 544 -26.62 28.34 -13.05
C LEU A 544 -25.70 27.67 -12.02
N ILE A 545 -26.21 27.37 -10.82
CA ILE A 545 -25.46 26.70 -9.76
C ILE A 545 -25.22 25.23 -10.17
N LEU A 546 -24.00 24.78 -9.93
CA LEU A 546 -23.55 23.45 -10.31
C LEU A 546 -23.98 22.42 -9.25
N ASP A 547 -24.78 21.43 -9.66
CA ASP A 547 -25.26 20.36 -8.77
C ASP A 547 -24.89 18.95 -9.23
N LYS A 548 -24.53 18.77 -10.52
CA LYS A 548 -24.14 17.48 -11.12
C LYS A 548 -22.76 17.57 -11.72
N LEU A 549 -21.93 16.57 -11.45
CA LEU A 549 -20.55 16.56 -11.91
C LEU A 549 -20.12 15.18 -12.41
N ASN A 550 -19.55 15.15 -13.61
CA ASN A 550 -18.85 14.01 -14.19
C ASN A 550 -17.36 14.36 -14.36
N LEU A 551 -16.49 13.71 -13.60
CA LEU A 551 -15.04 13.89 -13.71
C LEU A 551 -14.38 12.64 -14.30
N TYR A 552 -13.75 12.79 -15.47
CA TYR A 552 -13.01 11.72 -16.14
C TYR A 552 -11.51 11.79 -15.79
N TYR A 553 -10.90 10.65 -15.55
CA TYR A 553 -9.51 10.50 -15.12
C TYR A 553 -8.90 9.19 -15.64
N LEU A 554 -7.57 9.08 -15.59
CA LEU A 554 -6.87 7.83 -15.90
C LEU A 554 -6.74 7.00 -14.61
N ASP A 555 -7.39 5.84 -14.58
CA ASP A 555 -7.43 4.95 -13.41
C ASP A 555 -6.14 4.14 -13.32
N LYS A 556 -5.26 4.57 -12.43
CA LYS A 556 -3.95 3.98 -12.21
C LYS A 556 -4.00 2.48 -11.90
N ILE A 557 -4.97 2.05 -11.11
CA ILE A 557 -5.05 0.66 -10.62
C ILE A 557 -5.43 -0.26 -11.79
N ASN A 558 -6.27 0.25 -12.69
CA ASN A 558 -6.78 -0.44 -13.85
C ASN A 558 -5.99 -0.10 -15.12
N ASP A 559 -4.65 -0.10 -15.04
CA ASP A 559 -3.76 0.06 -16.20
C ASP A 559 -3.94 1.40 -16.95
N TYR A 560 -4.23 2.47 -16.21
CA TYR A 560 -4.49 3.82 -16.75
C TYR A 560 -5.69 3.89 -17.70
N GLN A 561 -6.65 2.98 -17.58
CA GLN A 561 -7.90 3.06 -18.34
C GLN A 561 -8.69 4.32 -17.97
N LEU A 562 -9.38 4.90 -18.96
CA LEU A 562 -10.23 6.06 -18.72
C LEU A 562 -11.44 5.64 -17.87
N ASN A 563 -11.59 6.27 -16.70
CA ASN A 563 -12.70 6.02 -15.77
C ASN A 563 -13.34 7.36 -15.38
N HIS A 564 -14.49 7.33 -14.70
CA HIS A 564 -15.16 8.55 -14.24
C HIS A 564 -15.81 8.42 -12.87
N VAL A 565 -15.96 9.55 -12.19
CA VAL A 565 -16.77 9.70 -10.99
C VAL A 565 -17.95 10.61 -11.31
N TYR A 566 -19.15 10.14 -11.00
CA TYR A 566 -20.38 10.92 -11.02
C TYR A 566 -20.78 11.29 -9.58
N LEU A 567 -20.99 12.58 -9.32
CA LEU A 567 -21.62 13.07 -8.09
C LEU A 567 -22.86 13.88 -8.46
N ASN A 568 -23.90 13.76 -7.62
CA ASN A 568 -25.16 14.47 -7.73
C ASN A 568 -25.56 15.01 -6.35
N ASN A 569 -25.90 16.29 -6.28
CA ASN A 569 -26.51 16.88 -5.11
C ASN A 569 -28.01 16.50 -5.07
N GLU A 570 -28.40 15.58 -4.18
CA GLU A 570 -29.75 14.98 -4.18
C GLU A 570 -30.88 15.97 -3.83
N THR A 571 -30.56 17.16 -3.30
CA THR A 571 -31.55 18.16 -2.88
C THR A 571 -32.14 18.96 -4.05
N ASN A 572 -31.47 19.03 -5.21
CA ASN A 572 -31.88 19.86 -6.36
C ASN A 572 -31.82 19.07 -7.69
N SER A 573 -32.96 18.55 -8.15
CA SER A 573 -33.02 17.68 -9.34
C SER A 573 -32.96 18.42 -10.69
N CYS A 574 -33.14 19.75 -10.71
CA CYS A 574 -33.36 20.57 -11.91
C CYS A 574 -32.11 21.21 -12.54
N CYS A 575 -30.92 21.02 -11.96
CA CYS A 575 -29.76 21.90 -12.18
C CYS A 575 -28.68 21.36 -13.15
N ARG A 576 -27.74 22.25 -13.48
CA ARG A 576 -26.69 22.13 -14.51
C ARG A 576 -25.71 20.98 -14.22
N ASN A 577 -25.34 20.25 -15.27
CA ASN A 577 -24.33 19.20 -15.25
C ASN A 577 -23.01 19.73 -15.84
N LEU A 578 -21.89 19.54 -15.14
CA LEU A 578 -20.54 19.79 -15.65
C LEU A 578 -19.85 18.46 -15.92
N SER A 579 -19.32 18.28 -17.13
CA SER A 579 -18.45 17.16 -17.46
C SER A 579 -17.05 17.69 -17.74
N PHE A 580 -16.05 17.18 -17.04
CA PHE A 580 -14.67 17.64 -17.14
C PHE A 580 -13.72 16.46 -17.25
N ASN A 581 -12.74 16.55 -18.16
CA ASN A 581 -11.73 15.51 -18.33
C ASN A 581 -10.37 16.04 -17.86
N PHE A 582 -9.87 15.44 -16.80
CA PHE A 582 -8.61 15.81 -16.19
C PHE A 582 -7.38 15.29 -16.93
N ASN A 583 -7.51 14.17 -17.67
CA ASN A 583 -6.42 13.48 -18.35
C ASN A 583 -5.14 13.27 -17.50
N PHE A 584 -5.27 13.22 -16.17
CA PHE A 584 -4.18 12.81 -15.28
C PHE A 584 -4.51 11.50 -14.58
N SER A 585 -3.44 10.82 -14.16
CA SER A 585 -3.54 9.60 -13.34
C SER A 585 -3.99 9.95 -11.94
N ALA A 586 -5.06 9.29 -11.49
CA ALA A 586 -5.60 9.42 -10.14
C ALA A 586 -6.36 8.15 -9.73
N SER A 587 -6.67 8.02 -8.45
CA SER A 587 -7.58 7.01 -7.92
C SER A 587 -9.03 7.53 -7.90
N LYS A 588 -9.99 6.60 -7.85
CA LYS A 588 -11.41 6.93 -7.71
C LYS A 588 -11.69 7.81 -6.49
N THR A 589 -11.05 7.52 -5.36
CA THR A 589 -11.24 8.25 -4.10
C THR A 589 -10.73 9.69 -4.21
N GLU A 590 -9.60 9.88 -4.88
CA GLU A 590 -9.01 11.20 -5.13
C GLU A 590 -9.96 12.08 -5.96
N ILE A 591 -10.45 11.54 -7.07
CA ILE A 591 -11.39 12.24 -7.95
C ILE A 591 -12.73 12.52 -7.25
N ALA A 592 -13.22 11.59 -6.42
CA ALA A 592 -14.43 11.80 -5.64
C ALA A 592 -14.29 12.94 -4.63
N ARG A 593 -13.12 13.10 -3.99
CA ARG A 593 -12.84 14.22 -3.08
C ARG A 593 -12.76 15.55 -3.82
N ILE A 594 -12.11 15.58 -4.99
CA ILE A 594 -12.07 16.77 -5.86
C ILE A 594 -13.50 17.14 -6.28
N ALA A 595 -14.29 16.16 -6.69
CA ALA A 595 -15.69 16.35 -7.09
C ALA A 595 -16.54 16.95 -5.97
N ASP A 596 -16.42 16.40 -4.76
CA ASP A 596 -17.15 16.88 -3.60
C ASP A 596 -16.76 18.31 -3.21
N LEU A 597 -15.47 18.67 -3.30
CA LEU A 597 -15.03 20.05 -3.06
C LEU A 597 -15.53 21.02 -4.14
N ILE A 598 -15.52 20.62 -5.42
CA ILE A 598 -16.07 21.44 -6.51
C ILE A 598 -17.55 21.76 -6.23
N LEU A 599 -18.35 20.76 -5.84
CA LEU A 599 -19.76 20.96 -5.53
C LEU A 599 -19.96 21.80 -4.26
N ARG A 600 -19.19 21.58 -3.19
CA ARG A 600 -19.24 22.39 -1.97
C ARG A 600 -18.90 23.86 -2.22
N ASN A 601 -17.91 24.13 -3.06
CA ASN A 601 -17.56 25.48 -3.46
C ASN A 601 -18.67 26.10 -4.30
N ALA A 602 -19.18 25.40 -5.32
CA ALA A 602 -20.29 25.89 -6.14
C ALA A 602 -21.55 26.22 -5.31
N ALA A 603 -21.84 25.43 -4.27
CA ALA A 603 -22.94 25.70 -3.34
C ALA A 603 -22.72 26.93 -2.45
N SER A 604 -21.46 27.31 -2.22
CA SER A 604 -21.08 28.49 -1.40
C SER A 604 -20.92 29.76 -2.26
N GLU A 605 -20.50 29.60 -3.50
CA GLU A 605 -20.25 30.64 -4.50
C GLU A 605 -21.57 31.16 -5.11
N THR A 606 -22.44 31.73 -4.27
CA THR A 606 -23.80 32.16 -4.64
C THR A 606 -23.89 33.62 -5.08
N SER A 607 -22.86 34.43 -4.84
CA SER A 607 -22.88 35.85 -5.21
C SER A 607 -21.50 36.38 -5.53
N VAL A 608 -21.47 37.36 -6.43
CA VAL A 608 -20.29 38.12 -6.82
C VAL A 608 -20.44 39.53 -6.26
N ILE A 609 -19.39 40.02 -5.62
CA ILE A 609 -19.39 41.32 -4.94
C ILE A 609 -18.35 42.22 -5.61
N ASP A 610 -18.80 43.38 -6.09
CA ASP A 610 -17.97 44.46 -6.60
C ASP A 610 -17.92 45.59 -5.54
N PHE A 611 -16.73 46.06 -5.20
CA PHE A 611 -16.53 47.13 -4.21
C PHE A 611 -15.23 47.89 -4.48
N ILE A 612 -15.09 49.07 -3.88
CA ILE A 612 -13.92 49.94 -4.11
C ILE A 612 -13.22 50.23 -2.79
N LEU A 613 -11.89 50.14 -2.77
CA LEU A 613 -11.04 50.54 -1.66
C LEU A 613 -10.09 51.69 -2.04
N PRO A 614 -9.61 52.47 -1.06
CA PRO A 614 -8.54 53.43 -1.28
C PRO A 614 -7.20 52.74 -1.55
N ILE A 615 -6.28 53.45 -2.20
CA ILE A 615 -4.94 52.95 -2.57
C ILE A 615 -4.10 52.44 -1.40
N THR A 616 -4.46 52.75 -0.15
CA THR A 616 -3.79 52.24 1.05
C THR A 616 -3.83 50.71 1.17
N HIS A 617 -4.72 50.05 0.42
CA HIS A 617 -4.84 48.58 0.36
C HIS A 617 -4.11 47.96 -0.83
N LEU A 618 -3.07 48.61 -1.38
CA LEU A 618 -2.29 48.13 -2.53
C LEU A 618 -1.68 46.73 -2.35
N ASN A 619 -1.56 46.27 -1.11
CA ASN A 619 -1.00 44.95 -0.80
C ASN A 619 -1.93 43.77 -1.16
N LEU A 620 -3.22 44.04 -1.41
CA LEU A 620 -4.20 43.03 -1.82
C LEU A 620 -3.89 42.48 -3.21
N LYS A 621 -4.14 41.18 -3.39
CA LYS A 621 -3.88 40.44 -4.62
C LYS A 621 -5.10 39.60 -5.00
N ALA A 622 -5.26 39.34 -6.30
CA ALA A 622 -6.21 38.33 -6.74
C ALA A 622 -5.82 36.96 -6.16
N GLY A 623 -6.80 36.22 -5.63
CA GLY A 623 -6.63 35.00 -4.88
C GLY A 623 -6.62 35.18 -3.35
N ASP A 624 -6.49 36.41 -2.83
CA ASP A 624 -6.57 36.64 -1.38
C ASP A 624 -8.01 36.42 -0.87
N PHE A 625 -8.12 35.83 0.32
CA PHE A 625 -9.35 35.73 1.08
C PHE A 625 -9.45 36.92 2.05
N ILE A 626 -10.61 37.58 2.07
CA ILE A 626 -10.89 38.71 2.96
C ILE A 626 -12.21 38.51 3.70
N ASN A 627 -12.32 39.13 4.87
CA ASN A 627 -13.56 39.27 5.63
C ASN A 627 -14.05 40.72 5.48
N LEU A 628 -15.12 40.94 4.72
CA LEU A 628 -15.75 42.24 4.54
C LEU A 628 -16.94 42.41 5.50
N ASN A 629 -16.85 43.37 6.41
CA ASN A 629 -17.92 43.71 7.35
C ASN A 629 -18.74 44.88 6.81
N TYR A 630 -19.99 44.63 6.42
CA TYR A 630 -20.90 45.62 5.85
C TYR A 630 -22.34 45.40 6.37
N LEU A 631 -22.97 46.45 6.90
CA LEU A 631 -24.34 46.41 7.46
C LEU A 631 -24.57 45.20 8.41
N ASP A 632 -23.68 45.03 9.39
CA ASP A 632 -23.70 43.93 10.37
C ASP A 632 -23.61 42.51 9.79
N LYS A 633 -23.28 42.37 8.51
CA LYS A 633 -22.97 41.09 7.86
C LYS A 633 -21.48 40.97 7.60
N ILE A 634 -20.96 39.74 7.76
CA ILE A 634 -19.59 39.37 7.43
C ILE A 634 -19.63 38.56 6.14
N TYR A 635 -19.02 39.09 5.09
CA TYR A 635 -18.84 38.40 3.81
C TYR A 635 -17.43 37.82 3.75
N GLN A 636 -17.33 36.50 3.61
CA GLN A 636 -16.06 35.84 3.28
C GLN A 636 -15.90 35.84 1.78
N ILE A 637 -14.89 36.57 1.28
CA ILE A 637 -14.74 36.86 -0.14
C ILE A 637 -13.37 36.40 -0.61
N ARG A 638 -13.32 35.64 -1.70
CA ARG A 638 -12.08 35.42 -2.48
C ARG A 638 -12.01 36.42 -3.62
N LEU A 639 -10.94 37.20 -3.66
CA LEU A 639 -10.73 38.20 -4.70
C LEU A 639 -10.41 37.53 -6.04
N ILE A 640 -11.17 37.84 -7.10
CA ILE A 640 -10.98 37.27 -8.44
C ILE A 640 -10.43 38.28 -9.44
N ASN A 641 -10.65 39.58 -9.20
CA ASN A 641 -10.12 40.64 -10.05
C ASN A 641 -9.85 41.91 -9.23
N LEU A 642 -8.82 42.64 -9.64
CA LEU A 642 -8.40 43.89 -9.03
C LEU A 642 -7.92 44.84 -10.12
N LYS A 643 -8.46 46.06 -10.14
CA LYS A 643 -8.08 47.10 -11.10
C LYS A 643 -7.81 48.41 -10.37
N ILE A 644 -6.65 49.01 -10.61
CA ILE A 644 -6.28 50.30 -10.02
C ILE A 644 -6.63 51.40 -11.01
N VAL A 645 -7.42 52.39 -10.56
CA VAL A 645 -7.85 53.56 -11.34
C VAL A 645 -7.89 54.77 -10.40
N ASP A 646 -7.25 55.87 -10.76
CA ASP A 646 -7.33 57.17 -10.05
C ASP A 646 -7.20 57.08 -8.52
N LEU A 647 -6.16 56.37 -8.04
CA LEU A 647 -5.89 56.10 -6.61
C LEU A 647 -6.98 55.29 -5.87
N LYS A 648 -7.81 54.58 -6.63
CA LYS A 648 -8.79 53.63 -6.11
C LYS A 648 -8.45 52.24 -6.60
N ILE A 649 -8.85 51.27 -5.80
CA ILE A 649 -8.71 49.84 -6.11
C ILE A 649 -10.12 49.30 -6.29
N MET A 650 -10.50 49.03 -7.54
CA MET A 650 -11.76 48.36 -7.87
C MET A 650 -11.57 46.87 -7.70
N LEU A 651 -12.35 46.26 -6.82
CA LEU A 651 -12.24 44.87 -6.42
C LEU A 651 -13.49 44.12 -6.85
N LYS A 652 -13.26 42.92 -7.38
CA LYS A 652 -14.32 41.95 -7.64
C LYS A 652 -13.97 40.66 -6.95
N GLY A 653 -14.89 40.15 -6.15
CA GLY A 653 -14.73 38.91 -5.41
C GLY A 653 -15.96 38.03 -5.50
N ILE A 654 -15.79 36.77 -5.13
CA ILE A 654 -16.88 35.80 -5.02
C ILE A 654 -16.98 35.34 -3.56
N ILE A 655 -18.20 35.09 -3.08
CA ILE A 655 -18.39 34.50 -1.75
C ILE A 655 -17.76 33.11 -1.76
N ASP A 656 -16.80 32.86 -0.89
CA ASP A 656 -16.08 31.59 -0.80
C ASP A 656 -15.61 31.35 0.64
N ASN A 657 -15.53 30.09 1.04
CA ASN A 657 -15.17 29.69 2.39
C ASN A 657 -13.82 28.96 2.39
N ILE A 658 -12.80 29.60 2.95
CA ILE A 658 -11.45 29.04 3.05
C ILE A 658 -11.43 27.69 3.80
N ALA A 659 -12.38 27.45 4.71
CA ALA A 659 -12.51 26.20 5.47
C ALA A 659 -12.77 24.97 4.60
N ASN A 660 -13.31 25.15 3.38
CA ASN A 660 -13.55 24.05 2.45
C ASN A 660 -12.23 23.43 1.96
N TYR A 661 -11.18 24.24 1.83
CA TYR A 661 -9.89 23.83 1.29
C TYR A 661 -8.99 23.15 2.35
N TYR A 662 -9.12 23.50 3.64
CA TYR A 662 -8.36 22.89 4.74
C TYR A 662 -8.70 21.41 5.00
N LYS A 663 -9.86 20.95 4.53
CA LYS A 663 -10.36 19.59 4.77
C LYS A 663 -9.86 18.55 3.76
N LEU A 664 -8.96 18.92 2.84
CA LEU A 664 -8.37 17.98 1.89
C LEU A 664 -7.05 17.41 2.46
N PRO A 665 -7.01 16.13 2.88
CA PRO A 665 -5.72 15.44 2.99
C PRO A 665 -5.05 15.44 1.62
N GLN A 666 -3.71 15.47 1.58
CA GLN A 666 -3.03 15.30 0.29
C GLN A 666 -3.50 14.00 -0.35
N ILE A 667 -3.86 14.16 -1.60
CA ILE A 667 -4.61 13.27 -2.47
C ILE A 667 -3.73 12.04 -2.74
N ARG A 668 -3.66 11.07 -1.81
CA ARG A 668 -3.22 9.67 -2.00
C ARG A 668 -3.80 8.76 -0.93
N ASP A 669 -5.08 8.45 -1.09
CA ASP A 669 -5.64 7.33 -0.34
C ASP A 669 -5.27 6.01 -1.02
N ILE A 670 -5.09 4.98 -0.21
CA ILE A 670 -4.84 3.61 -0.66
C ILE A 670 -6.00 3.26 -1.59
N GLY A 671 -5.68 3.06 -2.86
CA GLY A 671 -6.58 2.34 -3.74
C GLY A 671 -6.84 0.99 -3.11
N ASN A 672 -7.98 0.83 -2.44
CA ASN A 672 -8.45 -0.49 -2.04
C ASN A 672 -8.69 -1.23 -3.33
N ILE A 673 -7.78 -2.15 -3.68
CA ILE A 673 -8.10 -3.22 -4.62
C ILE A 673 -9.06 -4.12 -3.87
N ASN A 674 -10.31 -3.67 -3.76
CA ASN A 674 -11.41 -4.56 -3.43
C ASN A 674 -11.54 -5.48 -4.64
N TYR A 675 -10.85 -6.61 -4.61
CA TYR A 675 -11.55 -7.81 -5.04
C TYR A 675 -12.77 -7.84 -4.14
N GLN A 676 -13.94 -7.52 -4.69
CA GLN A 676 -15.17 -7.90 -4.03
C GLN A 676 -15.09 -9.41 -3.85
N GLN A 677 -14.71 -9.84 -2.65
CA GLN A 677 -15.11 -11.14 -2.18
C GLN A 677 -16.63 -11.04 -2.11
N LEU A 678 -17.28 -11.45 -3.19
CA LEU A 678 -18.71 -11.66 -3.21
C LEU A 678 -19.01 -12.50 -1.98
N LYS A 679 -19.98 -12.04 -1.18
CA LYS A 679 -20.54 -12.78 -0.03
C LYS A 679 -20.59 -14.26 -0.34
N ASP A 680 -20.28 -15.10 0.65
CA ASP A 680 -20.28 -16.57 0.56
C ASP A 680 -21.42 -17.06 -0.34
N LEU A 681 -21.04 -17.37 -1.59
CA LEU A 681 -21.93 -17.96 -2.57
C LEU A 681 -21.93 -19.45 -2.26
N GLU A 682 -23.01 -19.95 -1.66
CA GLU A 682 -23.18 -21.39 -1.53
C GLU A 682 -23.52 -21.99 -2.90
N PHE A 683 -22.66 -22.90 -3.35
CA PHE A 683 -22.87 -23.72 -4.53
C PHE A 683 -23.02 -25.17 -4.11
N VAL A 684 -23.95 -25.89 -4.74
CA VAL A 684 -24.02 -27.34 -4.63
C VAL A 684 -23.39 -27.94 -5.88
N ILE A 685 -22.34 -28.74 -5.69
CA ILE A 685 -21.74 -29.55 -6.75
C ILE A 685 -22.43 -30.91 -6.72
N LEU A 686 -23.12 -31.24 -7.82
CA LEU A 686 -23.68 -32.58 -8.01
C LEU A 686 -22.64 -33.44 -8.74
N ASP A 687 -22.09 -34.44 -8.04
CA ASP A 687 -21.25 -35.49 -8.62
C ASP A 687 -22.13 -36.51 -9.33
N LEU A 688 -22.37 -36.28 -10.62
CA LEU A 688 -23.18 -37.16 -11.47
C LEU A 688 -22.28 -38.21 -12.14
N PRO A 689 -22.40 -39.51 -11.83
CA PRO A 689 -21.63 -40.54 -12.51
C PRO A 689 -22.16 -40.74 -13.94
N PHE A 690 -21.31 -40.54 -14.94
CA PHE A 690 -21.60 -40.87 -16.34
C PHE A 690 -20.49 -41.72 -16.97
N TYR A 691 -20.89 -42.65 -17.83
CA TYR A 691 -19.99 -43.38 -18.73
C TYR A 691 -20.14 -42.81 -20.14
N LEU A 692 -19.03 -42.30 -20.70
CA LEU A 692 -18.94 -41.96 -22.12
C LEU A 692 -17.77 -42.76 -22.69
N THR A 693 -18.04 -43.64 -23.66
CA THR A 693 -17.00 -44.31 -24.48
C THR A 693 -15.79 -44.78 -23.66
N ASN A 694 -16.01 -45.73 -22.74
CA ASN A 694 -15.01 -46.37 -21.88
C ASN A 694 -14.26 -45.50 -20.87
N ASN A 695 -14.62 -44.23 -20.66
CA ASN A 695 -14.01 -43.40 -19.62
C ASN A 695 -15.03 -42.92 -18.60
N LYS A 696 -14.70 -43.08 -17.31
CA LYS A 696 -15.40 -42.43 -16.20
C LYS A 696 -14.93 -40.97 -16.19
N SER A 697 -15.83 -40.02 -16.40
CA SER A 697 -15.51 -38.60 -16.20
C SER A 697 -16.61 -37.96 -15.36
N PRO A 698 -16.28 -37.36 -14.21
CA PRO A 698 -17.27 -36.64 -13.42
C PRO A 698 -17.70 -35.39 -14.18
N TYR A 699 -19.01 -35.15 -14.25
CA TYR A 699 -19.56 -33.89 -14.76
C TYR A 699 -19.86 -32.97 -13.58
N LEU A 700 -19.39 -31.73 -13.66
CA LEU A 700 -19.71 -30.69 -12.69
C LEU A 700 -21.03 -30.03 -13.07
N ALA A 701 -22.10 -30.36 -12.35
CA ALA A 701 -23.34 -29.59 -12.34
C ALA A 701 -23.33 -28.66 -11.13
N VAL A 702 -23.48 -27.36 -11.36
CA VAL A 702 -23.45 -26.33 -10.31
C VAL A 702 -24.83 -25.71 -10.18
N TYR A 703 -25.33 -25.66 -8.94
CA TYR A 703 -26.59 -25.00 -8.58
C TYR A 703 -26.32 -23.82 -7.63
N LEU A 704 -26.91 -22.67 -7.95
CA LEU A 704 -26.92 -21.49 -7.08
C LEU A 704 -28.10 -21.55 -6.12
N THR A 705 -27.82 -21.54 -4.82
CA THR A 705 -28.87 -21.49 -3.79
C THR A 705 -29.41 -20.08 -3.55
N SER A 706 -28.74 -19.05 -4.08
CA SER A 706 -29.08 -17.64 -3.86
C SER A 706 -29.71 -16.98 -5.11
N ASN A 707 -30.60 -16.01 -4.90
CA ASN A 707 -31.28 -15.21 -5.94
C ASN A 707 -30.35 -14.16 -6.60
N TYR A 708 -29.10 -14.52 -6.88
CA TYR A 708 -28.12 -13.62 -7.49
C TYR A 708 -28.40 -13.43 -8.98
N LYS A 709 -28.46 -12.17 -9.45
CA LYS A 709 -28.97 -11.81 -10.79
C LYS A 709 -27.88 -11.57 -11.85
N GLU A 710 -26.62 -11.84 -11.55
CA GLU A 710 -25.51 -11.66 -12.50
C GLU A 710 -25.02 -12.99 -13.07
N SER A 711 -24.36 -12.95 -14.23
CA SER A 711 -23.82 -14.15 -14.87
C SER A 711 -22.50 -14.56 -14.23
N LEU A 712 -22.36 -15.82 -13.85
CA LEU A 712 -21.10 -16.35 -13.27
C LEU A 712 -20.23 -16.97 -14.36
N MET A 713 -18.94 -16.64 -14.34
CA MET A 713 -17.92 -17.24 -15.21
C MET A 713 -17.11 -18.28 -14.43
N LEU A 714 -17.01 -19.49 -14.98
CA LEU A 714 -16.12 -20.53 -14.48
C LEU A 714 -14.86 -20.60 -15.35
N SER A 715 -13.69 -20.47 -14.75
CA SER A 715 -12.39 -20.61 -15.39
C SER A 715 -11.52 -21.55 -14.57
N THR A 716 -10.65 -22.32 -15.23
CA THR A 716 -9.63 -23.13 -14.54
C THR A 716 -8.27 -22.49 -14.74
N ASP A 717 -7.41 -22.60 -13.73
CA ASP A 717 -6.05 -22.05 -13.67
C ASP A 717 -5.07 -22.65 -14.69
N ARG A 718 -5.47 -23.73 -15.39
CA ARG A 718 -4.58 -24.53 -16.24
C ARG A 718 -4.70 -24.24 -17.74
N THR A 719 -5.80 -23.63 -18.20
CA THR A 719 -6.02 -23.27 -19.60
C THR A 719 -6.94 -22.06 -19.69
N SER A 720 -6.63 -21.10 -20.56
CA SER A 720 -7.41 -19.89 -20.86
C SER A 720 -8.79 -20.16 -21.48
N ASP A 721 -9.34 -21.35 -21.30
CA ASP A 721 -10.58 -21.79 -21.92
C ASP A 721 -11.76 -21.42 -21.01
N TYR A 722 -12.62 -20.55 -21.54
CA TYR A 722 -13.92 -20.25 -20.97
C TYR A 722 -14.77 -21.52 -20.95
N LEU A 723 -15.05 -22.07 -19.77
CA LEU A 723 -15.80 -23.34 -19.67
C LEU A 723 -17.29 -23.13 -19.97
N THR A 724 -17.92 -22.14 -19.33
CA THR A 724 -19.31 -21.72 -19.60
C THR A 724 -19.68 -20.46 -18.81
N SER A 725 -20.78 -19.80 -19.17
CA SER A 725 -21.42 -18.73 -18.39
C SER A 725 -22.73 -19.23 -17.77
N ILE A 726 -22.89 -19.10 -16.46
CA ILE A 726 -24.12 -19.46 -15.75
C ILE A 726 -25.06 -18.24 -15.78
N LYS A 727 -26.26 -18.39 -16.36
CA LYS A 727 -27.29 -17.34 -16.33
C LYS A 727 -28.18 -17.49 -15.09
N PRO A 728 -28.70 -16.39 -14.50
CA PRO A 728 -29.59 -16.46 -13.35
C PRO A 728 -30.90 -17.20 -13.65
N GLY A 729 -31.29 -18.12 -12.76
CA GLY A 729 -32.54 -18.88 -12.79
C GLY A 729 -32.42 -20.20 -12.02
N ASN A 730 -33.52 -20.93 -11.79
CA ASN A 730 -33.55 -22.27 -11.16
C ASN A 730 -32.88 -23.37 -12.04
N ASN A 731 -31.89 -23.01 -12.85
CA ASN A 731 -31.32 -23.85 -13.90
C ASN A 731 -30.01 -24.46 -13.43
N ILE A 732 -29.80 -25.75 -13.70
CA ILE A 732 -28.49 -26.40 -13.57
C ILE A 732 -27.61 -25.90 -14.72
N ALA A 733 -26.44 -25.35 -14.40
CA ALA A 733 -25.41 -25.09 -15.41
C ALA A 733 -24.50 -26.32 -15.57
N ILE A 734 -24.36 -26.78 -16.81
CA ILE A 734 -23.56 -27.95 -17.17
C ILE A 734 -22.24 -27.46 -17.75
N CYS A 735 -21.11 -27.85 -17.15
CA CYS A 735 -19.78 -27.39 -17.55
C CYS A 735 -19.21 -28.06 -18.83
N ARG A 736 -19.88 -29.07 -19.39
CA ARG A 736 -19.48 -29.75 -20.65
C ARG A 736 -20.66 -30.46 -21.34
N GLN A 737 -20.75 -30.37 -22.66
CA GLN A 737 -21.86 -30.93 -23.45
C GLN A 737 -22.01 -32.45 -23.26
N PHE A 738 -23.21 -32.91 -22.87
CA PHE A 738 -23.57 -34.32 -22.88
C PHE A 738 -23.76 -34.78 -24.32
N LYS A 739 -22.94 -35.72 -24.82
CA LYS A 739 -23.28 -36.46 -26.05
C LYS A 739 -24.16 -37.66 -25.65
N GLN A 740 -25.43 -37.59 -25.97
CA GLN A 740 -26.31 -38.76 -25.85
C GLN A 740 -25.82 -39.83 -26.84
N PRO A 741 -25.53 -41.07 -26.41
CA PRO A 741 -25.31 -42.17 -27.36
C PRO A 741 -26.62 -42.39 -28.13
N ILE A 742 -26.55 -42.27 -29.47
CA ILE A 742 -27.70 -42.32 -30.37
C ILE A 742 -28.17 -43.77 -30.60
N GLU A 743 -27.30 -44.76 -30.40
CA GLU A 743 -27.64 -46.16 -30.65
C GLU A 743 -28.33 -46.78 -29.44
N VAL A 744 -29.61 -47.10 -29.62
CA VAL A 744 -30.40 -47.91 -28.69
C VAL A 744 -30.30 -49.35 -29.12
N ASP A 745 -29.78 -50.22 -28.26
CA ASP A 745 -29.77 -51.66 -28.49
C ASP A 745 -31.20 -52.21 -28.34
N ILE A 746 -31.74 -52.76 -29.43
CA ILE A 746 -33.12 -53.27 -29.47
C ILE A 746 -33.37 -54.40 -28.46
N PHE A 747 -32.32 -55.10 -28.02
CA PHE A 747 -32.42 -56.22 -27.10
C PHE A 747 -32.52 -55.80 -25.62
N THR A 748 -32.39 -54.50 -25.32
CA THR A 748 -32.44 -53.96 -23.94
C THR A 748 -33.71 -53.14 -23.64
N ILE A 749 -34.67 -53.12 -24.57
CA ILE A 749 -35.95 -52.42 -24.41
C ILE A 749 -36.96 -53.31 -23.71
N ASP A 750 -37.45 -52.86 -22.55
CA ASP A 750 -38.56 -53.46 -21.84
C ASP A 750 -39.90 -52.91 -22.37
N TYR A 751 -40.54 -53.73 -23.20
CA TYR A 751 -41.89 -53.46 -23.74
C TYR A 751 -43.01 -53.85 -22.76
N THR A 752 -42.68 -54.56 -21.67
CA THR A 752 -43.65 -55.20 -20.78
C THR A 752 -43.96 -54.37 -19.54
N SER A 753 -42.93 -53.78 -18.92
CA SER A 753 -43.09 -52.95 -17.73
C SER A 753 -43.78 -51.64 -18.05
N LYS A 754 -44.58 -51.17 -17.09
CA LYS A 754 -45.39 -49.96 -17.20
C LYS A 754 -45.19 -49.12 -15.95
N ILE A 755 -44.87 -47.86 -16.15
CA ILE A 755 -44.74 -46.88 -15.07
C ILE A 755 -45.93 -45.93 -15.17
N ILE A 756 -46.65 -45.72 -14.06
CA ILE A 756 -47.74 -44.75 -13.98
C ILE A 756 -47.30 -43.58 -13.11
N ILE A 757 -47.38 -42.38 -13.68
CA ILE A 757 -47.07 -41.13 -12.99
C ILE A 757 -48.31 -40.26 -12.90
N THR A 758 -48.41 -39.47 -11.83
CA THR A 758 -49.33 -38.35 -11.70
C THR A 758 -48.62 -37.05 -12.06
N SER A 759 -49.28 -36.17 -12.79
CA SER A 759 -48.81 -34.82 -13.10
C SER A 759 -49.94 -33.82 -13.02
N ASP A 760 -49.65 -32.67 -12.39
CA ASP A 760 -50.53 -31.50 -12.42
C ASP A 760 -50.36 -30.69 -13.72
N ASN A 761 -49.33 -30.99 -14.52
CA ASN A 761 -49.03 -30.36 -15.79
C ASN A 761 -49.50 -31.23 -16.98
N ASP A 762 -49.85 -30.60 -18.11
CA ASP A 762 -50.16 -31.35 -19.33
C ASP A 762 -48.87 -31.77 -20.06
N LEU A 763 -48.70 -33.08 -20.26
CA LEU A 763 -47.46 -33.67 -20.81
C LEU A 763 -47.56 -33.99 -22.31
N GLU A 764 -48.59 -33.50 -23.00
CA GLU A 764 -48.84 -33.75 -24.44
C GLU A 764 -47.66 -33.37 -25.36
N PHE A 765 -46.78 -32.45 -24.94
CA PHE A 765 -45.58 -32.10 -25.71
C PHE A 765 -44.55 -33.24 -25.76
N VAL A 766 -44.53 -34.15 -24.79
CA VAL A 766 -43.66 -35.32 -24.76
C VAL A 766 -44.26 -36.48 -25.56
N THR A 767 -45.59 -36.52 -25.71
CA THR A 767 -46.28 -37.64 -26.36
C THR A 767 -46.19 -37.63 -27.90
N ASN A 768 -45.71 -36.53 -28.49
CA ASN A 768 -45.77 -36.27 -29.94
C ASN A 768 -44.42 -36.36 -30.69
N ASP A 769 -43.32 -36.70 -30.01
CA ASP A 769 -42.02 -36.94 -30.66
C ASP A 769 -41.70 -38.45 -30.59
N ASP A 770 -41.44 -39.10 -31.72
CA ASP A 770 -41.17 -40.56 -31.80
C ASP A 770 -39.73 -40.91 -31.32
N SER A 771 -39.26 -40.16 -30.32
CA SER A 771 -37.89 -40.14 -29.83
C SER A 771 -37.74 -40.75 -28.44
N TRP A 772 -36.51 -41.13 -28.09
CA TRP A 772 -36.20 -41.60 -26.74
C TRP A 772 -35.96 -40.43 -25.79
N HIS A 773 -36.76 -40.37 -24.74
CA HIS A 773 -36.65 -39.39 -23.66
C HIS A 773 -35.89 -39.97 -22.47
N LEU A 774 -35.14 -39.12 -21.76
CA LEU A 774 -34.43 -39.48 -20.53
C LEU A 774 -35.18 -38.90 -19.34
N ALA A 775 -35.39 -39.71 -18.30
CA ALA A 775 -35.96 -39.27 -17.05
C ALA A 775 -35.21 -39.83 -15.84
N LEU A 776 -35.30 -39.11 -14.73
CA LEU A 776 -34.89 -39.56 -13.41
C LEU A 776 -36.14 -39.88 -12.59
N ILE A 777 -36.20 -41.10 -12.03
CA ILE A 777 -37.19 -41.50 -11.04
C ILE A 777 -36.45 -41.85 -9.76
N GLY A 778 -36.67 -41.07 -8.70
CA GLY A 778 -35.91 -41.24 -7.46
C GLY A 778 -34.40 -41.09 -7.71
N LYS A 779 -33.66 -42.22 -7.69
CA LYS A 779 -32.21 -42.28 -7.99
C LYS A 779 -31.87 -43.10 -9.24
N GLU A 780 -32.87 -43.53 -10.01
CA GLU A 780 -32.67 -44.32 -11.23
C GLU A 780 -32.87 -43.47 -12.48
N PHE A 781 -31.91 -43.53 -13.40
CA PHE A 781 -32.08 -43.02 -14.75
C PHE A 781 -32.76 -44.07 -15.64
N ILE A 782 -33.85 -43.64 -16.27
CA ILE A 782 -34.59 -44.43 -17.26
C ILE A 782 -34.67 -43.70 -18.59
N ARG A 783 -34.59 -44.46 -19.69
CA ARG A 783 -35.04 -43.97 -21.00
C ARG A 783 -36.40 -44.54 -21.31
N PHE A 784 -37.27 -43.74 -21.90
CA PHE A 784 -38.58 -44.19 -22.33
C PHE A 784 -38.92 -43.61 -23.70
N LYS A 785 -39.67 -44.37 -24.48
CA LYS A 785 -40.11 -43.92 -25.81
C LYS A 785 -41.56 -43.47 -25.83
N LEU A 786 -42.43 -44.10 -25.04
CA LEU A 786 -43.87 -43.87 -25.14
C LEU A 786 -44.46 -43.38 -23.83
N LEU A 787 -45.09 -42.20 -23.88
CA LEU A 787 -45.86 -41.62 -22.79
C LEU A 787 -47.30 -41.44 -23.27
N GLN A 788 -48.29 -41.97 -22.53
CA GLN A 788 -49.70 -41.92 -22.90
C GLN A 788 -50.55 -41.45 -21.72
N LYS A 789 -51.38 -40.43 -21.94
CA LYS A 789 -52.38 -39.96 -20.95
C LYS A 789 -53.48 -41.01 -20.81
N ILE A 790 -53.74 -41.47 -19.58
CA ILE A 790 -54.70 -42.55 -19.28
C ILE A 790 -55.84 -42.13 -18.35
N GLY A 791 -55.82 -40.89 -17.85
CA GLY A 791 -56.85 -40.29 -17.01
C GLY A 791 -56.49 -38.86 -16.61
N ASN A 792 -57.35 -38.17 -15.86
CA ASN A 792 -57.06 -36.81 -15.37
C ASN A 792 -55.78 -36.81 -14.52
N GLY A 793 -54.75 -36.12 -15.02
CA GLY A 793 -53.44 -36.04 -14.39
C GLY A 793 -52.65 -37.36 -14.34
N LEU A 794 -53.08 -38.43 -15.02
CA LEU A 794 -52.42 -39.74 -14.98
C LEU A 794 -51.81 -40.09 -16.35
N TYR A 795 -50.53 -40.44 -16.33
CA TYR A 795 -49.77 -40.81 -17.53
C TYR A 795 -49.11 -42.16 -17.35
N LYS A 796 -49.08 -42.93 -18.44
CA LYS A 796 -48.50 -44.25 -18.53
C LYS A 796 -47.27 -44.21 -19.43
N ILE A 797 -46.14 -44.65 -18.90
CA ILE A 797 -44.86 -44.74 -19.58
C ILE A 797 -44.55 -46.19 -19.94
N ASN A 798 -44.24 -46.44 -21.21
CA ASN A 798 -43.91 -47.76 -21.77
C ASN A 798 -42.66 -47.66 -22.65
N HIS A 799 -42.14 -48.82 -23.08
CA HIS A 799 -40.92 -48.95 -23.89
C HIS A 799 -39.74 -48.37 -23.11
N LEU A 800 -39.37 -49.07 -22.05
CA LEU A 800 -38.46 -48.56 -21.03
C LEU A 800 -37.08 -49.19 -21.20
N MET A 801 -36.04 -48.43 -20.92
CA MET A 801 -34.71 -48.95 -20.61
C MET A 801 -34.36 -48.45 -19.22
N ARG A 802 -34.02 -49.39 -18.34
CA ARG A 802 -33.90 -49.14 -16.91
C ARG A 802 -32.48 -49.37 -16.42
N GLY A 803 -32.12 -48.74 -15.31
CA GLY A 803 -30.81 -48.89 -14.70
C GLY A 803 -29.65 -48.31 -15.51
N GLN A 804 -29.87 -47.28 -16.32
CA GLN A 804 -28.81 -46.72 -17.15
C GLN A 804 -27.84 -45.83 -16.35
N PHE A 805 -26.65 -45.55 -16.89
CA PHE A 805 -25.70 -44.60 -16.30
C PHE A 805 -25.28 -44.97 -14.86
N ALA A 806 -24.97 -46.24 -14.61
CA ALA A 806 -24.54 -46.76 -13.30
C ALA A 806 -25.62 -46.67 -12.20
N THR A 807 -26.91 -46.62 -12.58
CA THR A 807 -28.03 -46.62 -11.63
C THR A 807 -28.74 -47.98 -11.51
N GLU A 808 -28.14 -49.08 -11.97
CA GLU A 808 -28.70 -50.44 -11.96
C GLU A 808 -29.06 -50.89 -10.53
N ARG A 809 -28.28 -50.46 -9.53
CA ARG A 809 -28.54 -50.76 -8.12
C ARG A 809 -29.87 -50.20 -7.58
N TYR A 810 -30.49 -49.26 -8.30
CA TYR A 810 -31.75 -48.61 -7.90
C TYR A 810 -32.99 -49.19 -8.57
N LEU A 811 -32.82 -50.19 -9.46
CA LEU A 811 -33.91 -50.86 -10.20
C LEU A 811 -35.05 -51.38 -9.32
N ASN A 812 -34.73 -51.76 -8.09
CA ASN A 812 -35.69 -52.36 -7.15
C ASN A 812 -36.00 -51.45 -5.96
N SER A 813 -35.59 -50.18 -5.99
CA SER A 813 -35.68 -49.27 -4.83
C SER A 813 -36.71 -48.16 -4.96
N HIS A 814 -37.66 -48.26 -5.90
CA HIS A 814 -38.68 -47.23 -6.10
C HIS A 814 -39.83 -47.32 -5.10
N ASN A 815 -40.23 -46.16 -4.58
CA ASN A 815 -41.40 -45.97 -3.73
C ASN A 815 -42.43 -45.06 -4.42
N THR A 816 -43.72 -45.25 -4.14
CA THR A 816 -44.77 -44.32 -4.58
C THR A 816 -44.50 -42.91 -4.05
N GLU A 817 -44.91 -41.88 -4.78
CA GLU A 817 -44.64 -40.44 -4.57
C GLU A 817 -43.22 -39.95 -4.91
N GLU A 818 -42.32 -40.82 -5.41
CA GLU A 818 -41.02 -40.39 -5.93
C GLU A 818 -41.16 -39.39 -7.08
N GLN A 819 -40.26 -38.40 -7.13
CA GLN A 819 -40.29 -37.38 -8.16
C GLN A 819 -39.95 -37.98 -9.53
N PHE A 820 -40.74 -37.61 -10.54
CA PHE A 820 -40.50 -37.95 -11.93
C PHE A 820 -40.05 -36.70 -12.69
N ILE A 821 -38.80 -36.71 -13.14
CA ILE A 821 -38.16 -35.56 -13.78
C ILE A 821 -37.75 -35.95 -15.20
N ILE A 822 -38.30 -35.28 -16.21
CA ILE A 822 -37.84 -35.42 -17.60
C ILE A 822 -36.70 -34.44 -17.83
N LEU A 823 -35.63 -34.92 -18.47
CA LEU A 823 -34.54 -34.10 -18.94
C LEU A 823 -34.77 -33.80 -20.43
N ASP A 824 -35.14 -32.55 -20.75
CA ASP A 824 -35.36 -32.14 -22.15
C ASP A 824 -34.03 -31.98 -22.93
N ARG A 825 -34.13 -31.87 -24.27
CA ARG A 825 -32.95 -31.70 -25.15
C ARG A 825 -32.26 -30.33 -24.99
N GLY A 826 -32.89 -29.37 -24.32
CA GLY A 826 -32.37 -28.03 -24.01
C GLY A 826 -31.82 -27.90 -22.58
N TYR A 827 -31.78 -29.01 -21.83
CA TYR A 827 -31.31 -29.12 -20.45
C TYR A 827 -32.14 -28.31 -19.41
N ASN A 828 -33.44 -28.11 -19.65
CA ASN A 828 -34.35 -27.59 -18.62
C ASN A 828 -34.86 -28.74 -17.73
N LEU A 829 -34.86 -28.52 -16.41
CA LEU A 829 -35.55 -29.39 -15.46
C LEU A 829 -37.04 -29.06 -15.50
N LEU A 830 -37.83 -29.90 -16.16
CA LEU A 830 -39.26 -29.87 -15.99
C LEU A 830 -39.63 -30.89 -14.92
N GLN A 831 -39.98 -30.39 -13.73
CA GLN A 831 -40.61 -31.23 -12.71
C GLN A 831 -42.04 -31.49 -13.17
N LEU A 832 -42.26 -32.68 -13.72
CA LEU A 832 -43.46 -33.01 -14.48
C LEU A 832 -44.34 -34.03 -13.77
N GLY A 833 -44.06 -34.44 -12.53
CA GLY A 833 -44.99 -35.29 -11.79
C GLY A 833 -44.36 -36.10 -10.67
N LYS A 834 -45.19 -36.95 -10.06
CA LYS A 834 -44.81 -37.93 -9.04
C LYS A 834 -45.18 -39.35 -9.47
N LEU A 835 -44.45 -40.33 -8.96
CA LEU A 835 -44.67 -41.73 -9.24
C LEU A 835 -45.92 -42.24 -8.53
N ALA A 836 -46.98 -42.59 -9.26
CA ALA A 836 -48.22 -43.03 -8.66
C ALA A 836 -48.29 -44.55 -8.47
N LYS A 837 -47.76 -45.32 -9.43
CA LYS A 837 -47.71 -46.79 -9.37
C LYS A 837 -46.70 -47.36 -10.37
N ILE A 838 -45.92 -48.36 -9.95
CA ILE A 838 -45.10 -49.17 -10.86
C ILE A 838 -45.66 -50.59 -10.92
N THR A 839 -45.76 -51.16 -12.12
CA THR A 839 -46.01 -52.60 -12.32
C THR A 839 -44.82 -53.19 -13.08
N LEU A 840 -43.92 -53.86 -12.36
CA LEU A 840 -42.79 -54.60 -12.93
C LEU A 840 -43.20 -56.05 -13.14
N ILE A 841 -43.15 -56.54 -14.38
CA ILE A 841 -43.47 -57.95 -14.69
C ILE A 841 -42.19 -58.76 -14.99
N PHE A 842 -41.03 -58.11 -15.11
CA PHE A 842 -39.80 -58.79 -15.49
C PHE A 842 -38.93 -59.22 -14.29
N LYS A 843 -38.65 -60.53 -14.19
CA LYS A 843 -37.49 -61.10 -13.46
C LYS A 843 -36.38 -61.29 -14.51
N SER A 844 -35.25 -60.63 -14.32
CA SER A 844 -34.03 -60.79 -15.13
C SER A 844 -33.67 -62.27 -15.35
N ILE A 845 -33.56 -62.71 -16.61
CA ILE A 845 -32.66 -63.80 -16.98
C ILE A 845 -31.35 -63.14 -17.40
N VAL A 846 -30.30 -63.49 -16.66
CA VAL A 846 -28.92 -63.09 -16.94
C VAL A 846 -28.46 -63.76 -18.24
N LEU A 847 -27.84 -62.99 -19.13
CA LEU A 847 -26.76 -63.45 -20.00
C LEU A 847 -25.62 -62.45 -19.92
#